data_AF-A0A2E6C9E6-F1
#
_entry.id   AF-A0A2E6C9E6-F1
#
_cell.length_a   1.000
_cell.length_b   1.000
_cell.length_c   1.000
_cell.angle_alpha   90.00
_cell.angle_beta   90.00
_cell.angle_gamma   90.00
#
_symmetry.space_group_name_H-M   'P 1'
#
loop_
_entity.id
_entity.type
_entity.pdbx_description
1 polymer ?
#
loop_
_entity_poly.entity_id
_entity_poly.type
_entity_poly.pdbx_seq_one_letter_code
_entity_poly.pdbx_strand_id
1 'polypeptide(L)'
;GVSKTYAEFAKYMGIDSLPTRGTQSGNTNVTINELKTKTDLQTFLSENKVVQSNETLEVSLDNYASFPDAPDFSESTTDLSNRDDLSGLDSIVLYQDYEKATIAIRADKKGIKIFDTSFLNVNPEFTDDSRTNQWTINTDASLIYQVWRYLEFNSTNWWQNENVSVSGTGEGFYDFYDITPNSISLGSETFFDSKTNELNYINYNNADYGDRALKIDTYFDTENTHKIKYWWKDDDGDWNSYLITVDSVFDDSTDISIYQDKAEVLQNVSNTFEYEIRDNSYPHTTRDQITIDGSNLIIAGGEENGDTLTTKVTVRAFFKFANGYTFENEEDNYEDIEITVRLTDDDYIRTQSSKIIEQGNNETSISIIEDNPGDILLDLKDFNIDPGSAKIKDVKINYKSSKSLFDKYISDIFYIDKNVLKFSEVALYDYDGDRIIFIYHSKNNPNDTSVDTFGFSYAIDNVTENIRNNDFEITFTYTSNNEEFEHTLKIVDYKDTDTGSFFTADYYLDYGNQSFDNKFINALNNGTRLSHANPDVDSVALTKDEWSNYETIVTYAFIEPNIIPISSLQTFLDTCYFTPYTNIDTLWIPNDNAKNVVREILDRTSELFKITFVESNNYEDAQLRFNWFESTSTANSGFAYLPSAERTDIFFNIFDTRYYEESNYNFFQTYPDGYFSYLARHELGHALGLHHPFHHSVNKGMYPGEDYDQNNYPEYYYANKLFTVMGYAHFWDKDLDKYEEGDAKYQSQSYNLGALPDYIALDFMRIWQPNWSRDDILTLGDMYGLRENYSAEDTIYSWNKDKLIYETLHDMGGNDTIDLSNYDWDMKIDLNPGAVSEVGINQNRMVWNIDIKSGDPLEDEGDKTGDVFILSWSTVIENYIGSNGSDDVTLNTSVVNTINTGAGDDVIRNVLATDIVNAGAGSDTVYISYTTLDPNISVSIDGGSETSDFDWIICDLAPNSEKDFTLCRTAFVNFEGYDFTDGEKQTITLDSEDFVTVNSQTLKIKGDSNDEISLPQDAVQTSSDDLYLYYTLNDVEIGISTDLMII
;
A
#
# COMPACT_ATOMS: atom_id res chain seq x y z
N GLY A 1 -63.35 2.48 -50.56
CA GLY A 1 -63.95 3.79 -50.90
C GLY A 1 -63.78 4.84 -49.80
N VAL A 2 -62.81 4.68 -48.89
CA VAL A 2 -62.32 5.78 -48.04
C VAL A 2 -60.81 5.60 -48.02
N SER A 3 -60.06 6.62 -48.43
CA SER A 3 -58.60 6.63 -48.31
C SER A 3 -58.25 6.98 -46.87
N LYS A 4 -57.41 6.17 -46.22
CA LYS A 4 -56.88 6.46 -44.88
C LYS A 4 -55.45 7.00 -44.98
N THR A 5 -55.08 7.86 -44.04
CA THR A 5 -53.70 8.39 -43.94
C THR A 5 -52.76 7.38 -43.29
N TYR A 6 -51.44 7.53 -43.46
CA TYR A 6 -50.45 6.69 -42.77
C TYR A 6 -50.59 6.76 -41.24
N ALA A 7 -50.97 7.91 -40.69
CA ALA A 7 -51.26 8.06 -39.27
C ALA A 7 -52.49 7.26 -38.81
N GLU A 8 -53.53 7.17 -39.65
CA GLU A 8 -54.71 6.35 -39.36
C GLU A 8 -54.44 4.85 -39.50
N PHE A 9 -53.45 4.45 -40.31
CA PHE A 9 -53.00 3.06 -40.41
C PHE A 9 -52.06 2.68 -39.26
N ALA A 10 -51.13 3.57 -38.87
CA ALA A 10 -50.24 3.41 -37.72
C ALA A 10 -51.05 3.24 -36.41
N LYS A 11 -52.04 4.10 -36.19
CA LYS A 11 -52.96 4.02 -35.05
C LYS A 11 -53.84 2.76 -35.06
N TYR A 12 -54.13 2.19 -36.24
CA TYR A 12 -54.89 0.94 -36.35
C TYR A 12 -54.02 -0.29 -36.05
N MET A 13 -52.72 -0.22 -36.32
CA MET A 13 -51.75 -1.30 -36.12
C MET A 13 -51.03 -1.24 -34.76
N GLY A 14 -51.21 -0.16 -33.98
CA GLY A 14 -50.57 0.00 -32.67
C GLY A 14 -49.09 0.37 -32.73
N ILE A 15 -48.68 1.09 -33.78
CA ILE A 15 -47.29 1.55 -33.99
C ILE A 15 -47.24 3.09 -33.92
N ASP A 16 -46.15 3.63 -33.36
CA ASP A 16 -46.06 5.04 -33.00
C ASP A 16 -46.03 5.99 -34.21
N SER A 17 -45.37 5.60 -35.31
CA SER A 17 -45.43 6.35 -36.55
C SER A 17 -45.10 5.53 -37.81
N LEU A 18 -45.44 6.09 -38.98
CA LEU A 18 -45.02 5.60 -40.30
C LEU A 18 -44.41 6.78 -41.08
N PRO A 19 -43.51 6.53 -42.06
CA PRO A 19 -42.86 7.59 -42.84
C PRO A 19 -43.86 8.55 -43.49
N THR A 20 -43.57 9.85 -43.44
CA THR A 20 -44.48 10.92 -43.89
C THR A 20 -44.62 11.04 -45.41
N ARG A 21 -43.79 10.33 -46.20
CA ARG A 21 -43.86 10.26 -47.68
C ARG A 21 -43.47 8.88 -48.22
N GLY A 22 -44.13 8.47 -49.31
CA GLY A 22 -43.73 7.35 -50.17
C GLY A 22 -43.70 7.80 -51.63
N THR A 23 -42.85 7.18 -52.45
CA THR A 23 -42.82 7.46 -53.90
C THR A 23 -44.02 6.80 -54.60
N GLN A 24 -44.38 7.30 -55.79
CA GLN A 24 -45.50 6.79 -56.59
C GLN A 24 -45.29 5.34 -57.08
N SER A 25 -44.08 4.82 -56.91
CA SER A 25 -43.68 3.43 -57.15
C SER A 25 -43.64 2.72 -55.81
N GLY A 26 -44.78 2.24 -55.32
CA GLY A 26 -44.92 1.72 -53.95
C GLY A 26 -43.74 0.83 -53.48
N ASN A 27 -43.22 1.12 -52.29
CA ASN A 27 -42.27 0.23 -51.62
C ASN A 27 -42.97 -1.10 -51.36
N THR A 28 -42.54 -2.16 -52.06
CA THR A 28 -43.18 -3.48 -51.98
C THR A 28 -42.83 -4.25 -50.71
N ASN A 29 -41.87 -3.81 -49.90
CA ASN A 29 -41.50 -4.45 -48.65
C ASN A 29 -41.28 -3.39 -47.55
N VAL A 30 -42.24 -3.25 -46.65
CA VAL A 30 -42.00 -2.68 -45.31
C VAL A 30 -41.93 -3.87 -44.37
N THR A 31 -40.74 -4.21 -43.90
CA THR A 31 -40.55 -5.19 -42.85
C THR A 31 -40.77 -4.48 -41.52
N ILE A 32 -41.77 -4.90 -40.75
CA ILE A 32 -41.98 -4.45 -39.38
C ILE A 32 -41.41 -5.56 -38.49
N ASN A 33 -40.30 -5.30 -37.83
CA ASN A 33 -39.79 -6.20 -36.79
C ASN A 33 -40.69 -6.02 -35.55
N GLU A 34 -41.17 -7.11 -34.95
CA GLU A 34 -41.87 -7.04 -33.66
C GLU A 34 -40.93 -6.42 -32.62
N LEU A 35 -41.34 -5.31 -32.00
CA LEU A 35 -40.72 -4.79 -30.79
C LEU A 35 -40.97 -5.79 -29.67
N LYS A 36 -39.92 -6.50 -29.22
CA LYS A 36 -40.02 -7.36 -28.04
C LYS A 36 -40.13 -6.48 -26.80
N THR A 37 -41.05 -6.80 -25.89
CA THR A 37 -41.30 -6.02 -24.67
C THR A 37 -40.63 -6.68 -23.45
N LYS A 38 -40.41 -5.93 -22.35
CA LYS A 38 -39.95 -6.51 -21.07
C LYS A 38 -40.81 -7.70 -20.60
N THR A 39 -42.11 -7.66 -20.89
CA THR A 39 -43.06 -8.77 -20.67
C THR A 39 -42.70 -10.01 -21.51
N ASP A 40 -42.21 -9.84 -22.73
CA ASP A 40 -41.78 -10.95 -23.59
C ASP A 40 -40.49 -11.59 -23.09
N LEU A 41 -39.60 -10.84 -22.45
CA LEU A 41 -38.39 -11.37 -21.79
C LEU A 41 -38.73 -12.28 -20.61
N GLN A 42 -39.60 -11.80 -19.72
CA GLN A 42 -40.10 -12.58 -18.57
C GLN A 42 -40.90 -13.82 -19.03
N THR A 43 -41.63 -13.72 -20.14
CA THR A 43 -42.38 -14.85 -20.71
C THR A 43 -41.47 -15.84 -21.44
N PHE A 44 -40.41 -15.36 -22.11
CA PHE A 44 -39.37 -16.19 -22.76
C PHE A 44 -38.61 -17.06 -21.74
N LEU A 45 -38.46 -16.53 -20.52
CA LEU A 45 -37.83 -17.18 -19.38
C LEU A 45 -38.79 -17.92 -18.45
N SER A 46 -40.02 -18.22 -18.92
CA SER A 46 -41.14 -18.76 -18.13
C SER A 46 -40.73 -19.49 -16.84
N GLU A 47 -41.37 -19.17 -15.70
CA GLU A 47 -41.09 -19.70 -14.33
C GLU A 47 -40.88 -21.24 -14.20
N ASN A 48 -41.21 -22.00 -15.26
CA ASN A 48 -41.09 -23.45 -15.35
C ASN A 48 -39.82 -23.97 -16.04
N LYS A 49 -39.00 -23.13 -16.70
CA LYS A 49 -37.75 -23.58 -17.33
C LYS A 49 -36.61 -23.48 -16.30
N VAL A 50 -35.87 -24.58 -16.16
CA VAL A 50 -34.63 -24.65 -15.36
C VAL A 50 -33.46 -24.82 -16.33
N VAL A 51 -32.47 -23.94 -16.28
CA VAL A 51 -31.21 -24.07 -17.02
C VAL A 51 -30.32 -25.03 -16.25
N GLN A 52 -29.99 -26.17 -16.84
CA GLN A 52 -29.27 -27.27 -16.16
C GLN A 52 -28.42 -28.05 -17.16
N SER A 53 -27.44 -28.83 -16.68
CA SER A 53 -26.44 -29.49 -17.52
C SER A 53 -25.67 -28.47 -18.37
N ASN A 54 -24.97 -28.91 -19.42
CA ASN A 54 -24.25 -28.03 -20.37
C ASN A 54 -25.18 -27.13 -21.23
N GLU A 55 -26.37 -26.77 -20.74
CA GLU A 55 -27.26 -25.81 -21.39
C GLU A 55 -26.78 -24.40 -21.10
N THR A 56 -26.60 -23.62 -22.16
CA THR A 56 -26.36 -22.17 -22.07
C THR A 56 -27.55 -21.45 -22.66
N LEU A 57 -28.07 -20.49 -21.93
CA LEU A 57 -29.07 -19.56 -22.40
C LEU A 57 -28.39 -18.24 -22.77
N GLU A 58 -28.54 -17.83 -24.02
CA GLU A 58 -28.08 -16.53 -24.49
C GLU A 58 -29.29 -15.64 -24.82
N VAL A 59 -29.26 -14.40 -24.35
CA VAL A 59 -30.34 -13.43 -24.51
C VAL A 59 -29.77 -12.07 -24.92
N SER A 60 -30.07 -11.62 -26.14
CA SER A 60 -29.75 -10.25 -26.58
C SER A 60 -30.73 -9.25 -25.98
N LEU A 61 -30.18 -8.23 -25.32
CA LEU A 61 -30.89 -7.19 -24.58
C LEU A 61 -31.22 -5.94 -25.43
N ASP A 62 -30.78 -5.89 -26.69
CA ASP A 62 -30.89 -4.73 -27.61
C ASP A 62 -32.32 -4.21 -27.82
N ASN A 63 -33.33 -5.05 -27.58
CA ASN A 63 -34.73 -4.70 -27.81
C ASN A 63 -35.53 -4.48 -26.52
N TYR A 64 -34.88 -4.51 -25.35
CA TYR A 64 -35.54 -4.51 -24.06
C TYR A 64 -35.32 -3.24 -23.21
N ALA A 65 -34.51 -2.30 -23.71
CA ALA A 65 -34.34 -0.95 -23.17
C ALA A 65 -34.78 0.12 -24.18
N SER A 66 -35.31 1.23 -23.70
CA SER A 66 -35.77 2.37 -24.49
C SER A 66 -35.40 3.69 -23.82
N PHE A 67 -34.84 4.62 -24.59
CA PHE A 67 -34.36 5.91 -24.11
C PHE A 67 -35.08 7.08 -24.79
N PRO A 68 -35.11 8.27 -24.18
CA PRO A 68 -35.65 9.47 -24.82
C PRO A 68 -34.86 9.87 -26.08
N ASP A 69 -35.53 10.52 -27.05
CA ASP A 69 -34.87 11.07 -28.24
C ASP A 69 -33.93 12.23 -27.87
N ALA A 70 -32.69 12.22 -28.38
CA ALA A 70 -31.81 13.40 -28.31
C ALA A 70 -32.22 14.48 -29.33
N PRO A 71 -31.91 15.76 -29.09
CA PRO A 71 -32.19 16.81 -30.05
C PRO A 71 -31.23 16.75 -31.26
N ASP A 72 -31.72 17.18 -32.44
CA ASP A 72 -30.97 17.22 -33.70
C ASP A 72 -30.16 18.53 -33.79
N PHE A 73 -28.83 18.42 -33.87
CA PHE A 73 -27.94 19.54 -33.52
C PHE A 73 -26.94 20.00 -34.60
N SER A 74 -26.94 19.46 -35.82
CA SER A 74 -25.91 19.88 -36.80
C SER A 74 -26.16 21.29 -37.36
N GLU A 75 -25.23 22.23 -37.12
CA GLU A 75 -25.15 23.49 -37.85
C GLU A 75 -23.80 23.63 -38.60
N SER A 76 -23.81 23.15 -39.85
CA SER A 76 -22.88 23.47 -40.94
C SER A 76 -21.45 22.90 -40.92
N THR A 77 -20.92 22.61 -42.11
CA THR A 77 -19.51 22.26 -42.36
C THR A 77 -18.95 23.10 -43.50
N THR A 78 -17.63 23.14 -43.65
CA THR A 78 -17.01 23.80 -44.81
C THR A 78 -17.29 23.01 -46.08
N ASP A 79 -18.01 23.61 -47.05
CA ASP A 79 -18.31 22.98 -48.33
C ASP A 79 -17.06 22.90 -49.22
N LEU A 80 -16.52 21.69 -49.34
CA LEU A 80 -15.38 21.37 -50.20
C LEU A 80 -15.79 20.79 -51.57
N SER A 81 -17.09 20.59 -51.83
CA SER A 81 -17.58 19.81 -52.99
C SER A 81 -17.28 20.42 -54.36
N ASN A 82 -17.01 21.73 -54.41
CA ASN A 82 -16.77 22.49 -55.66
C ASN A 82 -15.33 23.03 -55.78
N ARG A 83 -14.37 22.44 -55.07
CA ARG A 83 -12.97 22.88 -55.05
C ARG A 83 -12.04 21.89 -55.75
N ASP A 84 -11.06 22.42 -56.49
CA ASP A 84 -10.01 21.62 -57.13
C ASP A 84 -8.81 21.35 -56.18
N ASP A 85 -8.55 22.26 -55.24
CA ASP A 85 -7.53 22.15 -54.18
C ASP A 85 -7.93 22.92 -52.89
N LEU A 86 -7.14 22.77 -51.83
CA LEU A 86 -7.33 23.46 -50.55
C LEU A 86 -6.73 24.89 -50.53
N SER A 87 -6.28 25.41 -51.68
CA SER A 87 -5.57 26.69 -51.71
C SER A 87 -6.41 27.88 -51.26
N GLY A 88 -5.83 28.73 -50.41
CA GLY A 88 -6.51 29.92 -49.88
C GLY A 88 -7.53 29.69 -48.76
N LEU A 89 -7.69 28.46 -48.25
CA LEU A 89 -8.44 28.19 -47.01
C LEU A 89 -7.51 28.24 -45.80
N ASP A 90 -7.82 29.00 -44.75
CA ASP A 90 -7.00 29.02 -43.51
C ASP A 90 -7.42 27.95 -42.50
N SER A 91 -8.70 27.54 -42.51
CA SER A 91 -9.22 26.39 -41.76
C SER A 91 -10.36 25.70 -42.52
N ILE A 92 -10.67 24.47 -42.10
CA ILE A 92 -11.79 23.65 -42.58
C ILE A 92 -12.59 23.22 -41.35
N VAL A 93 -13.87 23.59 -41.30
CA VAL A 93 -14.81 23.11 -40.28
C VAL A 93 -15.33 21.74 -40.70
N LEU A 94 -14.96 20.70 -39.94
CA LEU A 94 -15.33 19.30 -40.19
C LEU A 94 -16.67 18.95 -39.55
N TYR A 95 -16.98 19.55 -38.41
CA TYR A 95 -18.24 19.42 -37.68
C TYR A 95 -18.50 20.68 -36.85
N GLN A 96 -19.75 21.11 -36.73
CA GLN A 96 -20.15 22.23 -35.90
C GLN A 96 -21.61 22.07 -35.42
N ASP A 97 -21.84 22.35 -34.15
CA ASP A 97 -23.16 22.52 -33.53
C ASP A 97 -23.18 23.78 -32.63
N TYR A 98 -24.17 23.92 -31.76
CA TYR A 98 -24.35 25.08 -30.86
C TYR A 98 -23.48 25.04 -29.59
N GLU A 99 -22.81 23.91 -29.29
CA GLU A 99 -21.93 23.73 -28.13
C GLU A 99 -20.46 23.51 -28.51
N LYS A 100 -20.18 22.95 -29.70
CA LYS A 100 -18.83 22.58 -30.11
C LYS A 100 -18.59 22.55 -31.62
N ALA A 101 -17.33 22.66 -31.99
CA ALA A 101 -16.84 22.48 -33.35
C ALA A 101 -15.59 21.61 -33.41
N THR A 102 -15.37 20.95 -34.54
CA THR A 102 -14.13 20.24 -34.88
C THR A 102 -13.58 20.81 -36.18
N ILE A 103 -12.31 21.19 -36.18
CA ILE A 103 -11.67 21.90 -37.30
C ILE A 103 -10.34 21.27 -37.71
N ALA A 104 -9.99 21.41 -38.97
CA ALA A 104 -8.63 21.23 -39.48
C ALA A 104 -8.02 22.59 -39.83
N ILE A 105 -6.72 22.77 -39.57
CA ILE A 105 -6.05 24.08 -39.68
C ILE A 105 -4.94 24.04 -40.74
N ARG A 106 -4.73 25.13 -41.46
CA ARG A 106 -3.62 25.20 -42.41
C ARG A 106 -2.26 25.11 -41.70
N ALA A 107 -1.43 24.18 -42.14
CA ALA A 107 -0.06 24.03 -41.68
C ALA A 107 0.88 25.10 -42.26
N ASP A 108 2.02 25.29 -41.59
CA ASP A 108 3.16 26.12 -41.99
C ASP A 108 2.83 27.61 -42.29
N LYS A 109 1.69 28.09 -41.78
CA LYS A 109 1.26 29.48 -41.95
C LYS A 109 0.97 30.13 -40.60
N LYS A 110 1.68 31.22 -40.32
CA LYS A 110 1.57 31.98 -39.07
C LYS A 110 0.37 32.92 -39.06
N GLY A 111 -0.20 33.12 -37.87
CA GLY A 111 -1.17 34.21 -37.63
C GLY A 111 -2.48 34.11 -38.40
N ILE A 112 -2.93 32.90 -38.73
CA ILE A 112 -4.14 32.66 -39.53
C ILE A 112 -5.42 32.66 -38.68
N LYS A 113 -6.55 33.06 -39.25
CA LYS A 113 -7.88 32.88 -38.62
C LYS A 113 -8.24 31.40 -38.66
N ILE A 114 -8.56 30.80 -37.52
CA ILE A 114 -8.82 29.37 -37.39
C ILE A 114 -10.30 29.03 -37.18
N PHE A 115 -11.08 29.92 -36.55
CA PHE A 115 -12.51 29.69 -36.33
C PHE A 115 -13.31 30.99 -36.31
N ASP A 116 -14.55 30.96 -36.80
CA ASP A 116 -15.48 32.10 -36.79
C ASP A 116 -16.50 31.91 -35.67
N THR A 117 -16.50 32.81 -34.68
CA THR A 117 -17.39 32.74 -33.51
C THR A 117 -18.59 33.67 -33.61
N SER A 118 -18.80 34.32 -34.76
CA SER A 118 -19.86 35.34 -34.93
C SER A 118 -21.28 34.81 -34.69
N PHE A 119 -21.51 33.50 -34.90
CA PHE A 119 -22.80 32.84 -34.67
C PHE A 119 -23.19 32.76 -33.19
N LEU A 120 -22.22 32.87 -32.28
CA LEU A 120 -22.43 32.90 -30.83
C LEU A 120 -23.04 34.23 -30.35
N ASN A 121 -23.17 35.23 -31.23
CA ASN A 121 -23.70 36.57 -30.92
C ASN A 121 -23.06 37.20 -29.68
N VAL A 122 -21.75 37.03 -29.51
CA VAL A 122 -21.01 37.59 -28.37
C VAL A 122 -21.09 39.11 -28.39
N ASN A 123 -21.63 39.71 -27.33
CA ASN A 123 -21.84 41.15 -27.25
C ASN A 123 -20.50 41.90 -27.10
N PRO A 124 -20.10 42.74 -28.08
CA PRO A 124 -18.81 43.45 -28.05
C PRO A 124 -18.76 44.62 -27.06
N GLU A 125 -19.88 45.05 -26.46
CA GLU A 125 -19.86 46.07 -25.39
C GLU A 125 -19.28 45.53 -24.07
N PHE A 126 -19.12 44.20 -23.94
CA PHE A 126 -18.37 43.55 -22.85
C PHE A 126 -16.91 43.28 -23.21
N THR A 127 -16.38 43.94 -24.25
CA THR A 127 -14.99 43.79 -24.70
C THR A 127 -14.33 45.16 -24.78
N ASP A 128 -13.79 45.66 -23.66
CA ASP A 128 -13.02 46.91 -23.62
C ASP A 128 -11.51 46.66 -23.39
N ASP A 129 -10.74 47.43 -24.14
CA ASP A 129 -9.29 47.47 -24.35
C ASP A 129 -8.63 48.41 -23.33
N SER A 130 -8.76 48.12 -22.03
CA SER A 130 -8.08 48.90 -20.98
C SER A 130 -7.16 48.05 -20.12
N ARG A 131 -5.91 47.97 -20.55
CA ARG A 131 -4.79 47.43 -19.77
C ARG A 131 -4.65 48.21 -18.45
N THR A 132 -4.25 47.47 -17.42
CA THR A 132 -3.71 47.85 -16.10
C THR A 132 -4.66 47.77 -14.90
N ASN A 133 -4.33 46.80 -14.03
CA ASN A 133 -4.66 46.65 -12.60
C ASN A 133 -5.85 45.76 -12.20
N GLN A 134 -5.60 44.48 -11.90
CA GLN A 134 -5.93 43.77 -10.64
C GLN A 134 -5.97 42.24 -10.82
N TRP A 135 -5.18 41.50 -10.03
CA TRP A 135 -5.43 40.08 -9.69
C TRP A 135 -5.19 39.87 -8.19
N THR A 136 -6.19 40.26 -7.39
CA THR A 136 -6.76 39.38 -6.36
C THR A 136 -8.10 38.91 -6.92
N ILE A 137 -8.45 37.65 -6.65
CA ILE A 137 -9.67 36.95 -7.05
C ILE A 137 -10.94 37.83 -6.86
N ASN A 138 -11.83 37.80 -7.87
CA ASN A 138 -13.12 38.53 -8.04
C ASN A 138 -13.06 40.00 -8.47
N THR A 139 -13.29 40.28 -9.77
CA THR A 139 -14.48 40.99 -10.34
C THR A 139 -14.24 41.30 -11.84
N ASP A 140 -15.21 40.94 -12.68
CA ASP A 140 -15.47 41.36 -14.08
C ASP A 140 -14.27 41.53 -15.03
N ALA A 141 -13.80 40.42 -15.61
CA ALA A 141 -12.91 40.39 -16.76
C ALA A 141 -13.65 39.94 -18.04
N SER A 142 -13.45 40.70 -19.11
CA SER A 142 -13.92 40.48 -20.48
C SER A 142 -13.20 39.30 -21.13
N LEU A 143 -13.94 38.46 -21.88
CA LEU A 143 -13.49 37.32 -22.74
C LEU A 143 -12.38 36.41 -22.16
N ILE A 144 -12.71 35.16 -21.82
CA ILE A 144 -11.75 34.15 -21.34
C ILE A 144 -11.82 32.90 -22.23
N TYR A 145 -10.67 32.32 -22.55
CA TYR A 145 -10.56 31.00 -23.19
C TYR A 145 -9.61 30.09 -22.40
N GLN A 146 -9.87 28.79 -22.44
CA GLN A 146 -8.96 27.73 -21.97
C GLN A 146 -8.52 26.89 -23.14
N VAL A 147 -7.31 26.39 -23.06
CA VAL A 147 -6.78 25.46 -24.05
C VAL A 147 -6.48 24.15 -23.34
N TRP A 148 -7.08 23.05 -23.81
CA TRP A 148 -6.73 21.70 -23.37
C TRP A 148 -5.55 21.19 -24.19
N ARG A 149 -4.53 20.73 -23.47
CA ARG A 149 -3.30 20.17 -24.01
C ARG A 149 -2.78 19.12 -23.04
N TYR A 150 -2.22 18.06 -23.60
CA TYR A 150 -1.46 17.05 -22.86
C TYR A 150 -0.01 17.53 -22.72
N LEU A 151 0.51 17.53 -21.49
CA LEU A 151 1.91 17.86 -21.19
C LEU A 151 2.60 16.61 -20.66
N GLU A 152 3.70 16.19 -21.29
CA GLU A 152 4.59 15.15 -20.76
C GLU A 152 5.50 15.65 -19.61
N PHE A 153 5.42 16.94 -19.26
CA PHE A 153 6.21 17.53 -18.18
C PHE A 153 5.31 17.99 -17.02
N ASN A 154 5.38 17.21 -15.93
CA ASN A 154 4.75 17.34 -14.60
C ASN A 154 3.36 16.72 -14.39
N SER A 155 3.33 15.89 -13.35
CA SER A 155 2.39 14.85 -12.93
C SER A 155 1.12 15.35 -12.24
N THR A 156 0.43 16.33 -12.81
CA THR A 156 -0.92 16.70 -12.35
C THR A 156 -1.84 16.98 -13.55
N ASN A 157 -2.99 16.31 -13.62
CA ASN A 157 -4.06 16.56 -14.61
C ASN A 157 -4.73 17.92 -14.35
N TRP A 158 -4.00 19.03 -14.49
CA TRP A 158 -4.52 20.35 -14.21
C TRP A 158 -4.79 21.11 -15.51
N TRP A 159 -6.07 21.47 -15.66
CA TRP A 159 -6.62 22.44 -16.58
C TRP A 159 -5.75 23.72 -16.61
N GLN A 160 -5.15 24.07 -17.75
CA GLN A 160 -4.51 25.38 -17.88
C GLN A 160 -5.56 26.44 -18.23
N ASN A 161 -5.78 27.38 -17.29
CA ASN A 161 -6.48 28.62 -17.54
C ASN A 161 -5.47 29.65 -18.09
N GLU A 162 -5.42 29.81 -19.41
CA GLU A 162 -4.71 30.95 -20.01
C GLU A 162 -5.53 32.22 -19.79
N ASN A 163 -5.44 32.77 -18.59
CA ASN A 163 -5.79 34.18 -18.39
C ASN A 163 -4.74 35.00 -19.13
N VAL A 164 -5.09 35.60 -20.27
CA VAL A 164 -4.24 36.59 -20.93
C VAL A 164 -4.15 37.82 -20.01
N SER A 165 -3.22 37.79 -19.06
CA SER A 165 -2.74 38.97 -18.35
C SER A 165 -1.43 39.38 -19.01
N VAL A 166 -1.44 40.53 -19.68
CA VAL A 166 -0.24 41.10 -20.30
C VAL A 166 0.67 41.64 -19.19
N SER A 167 1.47 40.79 -18.54
CA SER A 167 2.49 41.23 -17.58
C SER A 167 3.83 41.43 -18.28
N GLY A 168 4.36 42.66 -18.18
CA GLY A 168 5.68 43.03 -18.66
C GLY A 168 6.82 42.55 -17.73
N THR A 169 6.75 41.31 -17.24
CA THR A 169 7.76 40.75 -16.33
C THR A 169 8.14 39.34 -16.78
N GLY A 170 9.15 39.25 -17.65
CA GLY A 170 10.24 38.24 -17.68
C GLY A 170 10.01 36.73 -17.50
N GLU A 171 8.81 36.24 -17.16
CA GLU A 171 8.51 34.82 -16.93
C GLU A 171 7.27 34.44 -17.75
N GLY A 172 7.41 33.37 -18.52
CA GLY A 172 6.77 33.21 -19.83
C GLY A 172 5.31 32.77 -19.78
N PHE A 173 4.45 33.59 -20.38
CA PHE A 173 3.15 33.17 -20.91
C PHE A 173 3.19 33.34 -22.44
N TYR A 174 2.84 32.29 -23.18
CA TYR A 174 3.01 32.20 -24.64
C TYR A 174 1.69 32.50 -25.35
N ASP A 175 1.69 33.48 -26.26
CA ASP A 175 0.47 33.98 -26.92
C ASP A 175 0.14 33.14 -28.18
N PHE A 176 -0.39 31.92 -27.98
CA PHE A 176 -0.69 30.99 -29.07
C PHE A 176 -1.88 31.41 -29.92
N TYR A 177 -2.86 32.11 -29.35
CA TYR A 177 -4.12 32.48 -30.00
C TYR A 177 -4.49 33.95 -29.77
N ASP A 178 -4.94 34.62 -30.83
CA ASP A 178 -5.54 35.94 -30.81
C ASP A 178 -7.07 35.82 -30.92
N ILE A 179 -7.80 36.15 -29.84
CA ILE A 179 -9.24 35.96 -29.72
C ILE A 179 -9.97 37.29 -29.71
N THR A 180 -10.94 37.42 -30.62
CA THR A 180 -11.86 38.55 -30.70
C THR A 180 -13.31 38.04 -30.65
N PRO A 181 -14.32 38.87 -30.33
CA PRO A 181 -15.71 38.40 -30.18
C PRO A 181 -16.24 37.56 -31.36
N ASN A 182 -15.72 37.80 -32.58
CA ASN A 182 -16.19 37.17 -33.81
C ASN A 182 -15.17 36.22 -34.47
N SER A 183 -13.98 36.04 -33.90
CA SER A 183 -13.01 35.11 -34.46
C SER A 183 -11.91 34.71 -33.51
N ILE A 184 -11.44 33.49 -33.68
CA ILE A 184 -10.22 32.96 -33.06
C ILE A 184 -9.17 32.83 -34.18
N SER A 185 -7.97 33.35 -33.93
CA SER A 185 -6.81 33.29 -34.83
C SER A 185 -5.59 32.75 -34.10
N LEU A 186 -4.59 32.26 -34.83
CA LEU A 186 -3.27 31.98 -34.24
C LEU A 186 -2.55 33.30 -33.92
N GLY A 187 -1.72 33.27 -32.88
CA GLY A 187 -0.78 34.34 -32.58
C GLY A 187 0.13 34.62 -33.77
N SER A 188 0.62 35.87 -33.86
CA SER A 188 1.36 36.36 -35.04
C SER A 188 2.62 35.56 -35.40
N GLU A 189 3.24 34.87 -34.44
CA GLU A 189 4.41 34.02 -34.65
C GLU A 189 4.14 32.52 -34.43
N THR A 190 2.86 32.15 -34.32
CA THR A 190 2.39 30.79 -34.04
C THR A 190 1.91 30.10 -35.31
N PHE A 191 2.31 28.84 -35.52
CA PHE A 191 1.88 28.00 -36.64
C PHE A 191 1.95 26.51 -36.29
N PHE A 192 1.15 25.69 -36.97
CA PHE A 192 1.28 24.24 -36.89
C PHE A 192 2.25 23.72 -37.95
N ASP A 193 3.20 22.86 -37.60
CA ASP A 193 4.19 22.28 -38.51
C ASP A 193 3.64 21.01 -39.19
N SER A 194 3.59 21.03 -40.53
CA SER A 194 3.05 19.92 -41.34
C SER A 194 3.85 18.62 -41.26
N LYS A 195 5.12 18.67 -40.83
CA LYS A 195 6.05 17.53 -40.84
C LYS A 195 6.21 16.91 -39.48
N THR A 196 6.11 17.70 -38.43
CA THR A 196 6.31 17.22 -37.05
C THR A 196 5.01 17.07 -36.28
N ASN A 197 3.87 17.53 -36.81
CA ASN A 197 2.59 17.60 -36.08
C ASN A 197 2.74 18.37 -34.75
N GLU A 198 3.57 19.42 -34.73
CA GLU A 198 3.80 20.25 -33.55
C GLU A 198 3.17 21.64 -33.76
N LEU A 199 2.56 22.19 -32.71
CA LEU A 199 2.24 23.62 -32.62
C LEU A 199 3.52 24.37 -32.21
N ASN A 200 3.99 25.26 -33.09
CA ASN A 200 5.22 26.00 -32.93
C ASN A 200 4.95 27.47 -32.62
N TYR A 201 5.65 28.01 -31.62
CA TYR A 201 5.71 29.45 -31.34
C TYR A 201 7.17 29.92 -31.37
N ILE A 202 7.45 30.96 -32.16
CA ILE A 202 8.80 31.52 -32.28
C ILE A 202 8.82 32.94 -31.71
N ASN A 203 9.58 33.16 -30.64
CA ASN A 203 9.79 34.48 -30.08
C ASN A 203 11.17 35.03 -30.51
N TYR A 204 11.17 36.08 -31.32
CA TYR A 204 12.37 36.76 -31.77
C TYR A 204 12.74 37.91 -30.83
N ASN A 205 14.00 37.96 -30.39
CA ASN A 205 14.57 38.99 -29.50
C ASN A 205 14.06 39.00 -28.04
N ASN A 206 14.07 37.85 -27.34
CA ASN A 206 13.99 37.88 -25.88
C ASN A 206 15.31 38.41 -25.29
N ALA A 207 15.24 39.51 -24.54
CA ALA A 207 16.40 40.24 -24.04
C ALA A 207 17.29 39.41 -23.08
N ASP A 208 16.73 38.40 -22.41
CA ASP A 208 17.43 37.61 -21.39
C ASP A 208 17.95 36.25 -21.90
N TYR A 209 17.41 35.74 -23.02
CA TYR A 209 17.67 34.34 -23.46
C TYR A 209 17.95 34.14 -24.97
N GLY A 210 17.88 35.17 -25.82
CA GLY A 210 18.00 35.02 -27.28
C GLY A 210 16.73 34.48 -27.95
N ASP A 211 16.81 34.11 -29.24
CA ASP A 211 15.67 33.55 -29.98
C ASP A 211 15.26 32.18 -29.37
N ARG A 212 14.01 32.05 -28.92
CA ARG A 212 13.44 30.79 -28.40
C ARG A 212 12.33 30.30 -29.32
N ALA A 213 12.36 29.00 -29.63
CA ALA A 213 11.27 28.29 -30.27
C ALA A 213 10.67 27.30 -29.27
N LEU A 214 9.35 27.35 -29.06
CA LEU A 214 8.60 26.35 -28.30
C LEU A 214 7.85 25.45 -29.28
N LYS A 215 7.81 24.15 -28.97
CA LYS A 215 7.15 23.10 -29.73
C LYS A 215 6.22 22.35 -28.79
N ILE A 216 4.98 22.13 -29.22
CA ILE A 216 3.97 21.40 -28.45
C ILE A 216 3.40 20.30 -29.35
N ASP A 217 3.39 19.06 -28.87
CA ASP A 217 2.74 17.95 -29.56
C ASP A 217 1.23 18.16 -29.61
N THR A 218 0.65 17.88 -30.78
CA THR A 218 -0.75 18.18 -31.05
C THR A 218 -1.69 17.01 -30.81
N TYR A 219 -1.14 15.78 -30.74
CA TYR A 219 -1.86 14.53 -30.49
C TYR A 219 -3.10 14.33 -31.38
N PHE A 220 -3.02 14.77 -32.64
CA PHE A 220 -4.09 14.59 -33.63
C PHE A 220 -4.58 13.13 -33.67
N ASP A 221 -5.87 12.96 -33.93
CA ASP A 221 -6.57 11.67 -33.96
C ASP A 221 -6.61 10.88 -32.60
N THR A 222 -6.33 11.51 -31.45
CA THR A 222 -6.50 10.93 -30.10
C THR A 222 -7.45 11.75 -29.21
N GLU A 223 -7.89 11.20 -28.07
CA GLU A 223 -8.71 11.97 -27.09
C GLU A 223 -7.99 13.22 -26.53
N ASN A 224 -6.65 13.19 -26.56
CA ASN A 224 -5.74 14.20 -26.08
C ASN A 224 -5.43 15.29 -27.12
N THR A 225 -6.10 15.26 -28.27
CA THR A 225 -5.93 16.27 -29.32
C THR A 225 -6.20 17.68 -28.80
N HIS A 226 -5.52 18.67 -29.39
CA HIS A 226 -5.56 20.06 -28.96
C HIS A 226 -6.99 20.65 -29.03
N LYS A 227 -7.50 21.21 -27.91
CA LYS A 227 -8.85 21.79 -27.83
C LYS A 227 -8.86 23.19 -27.23
N ILE A 228 -9.81 24.03 -27.61
CA ILE A 228 -9.99 25.41 -27.16
C ILE A 228 -11.42 25.56 -26.64
N LYS A 229 -11.59 25.84 -25.35
CA LYS A 229 -12.89 26.15 -24.74
C LYS A 229 -13.03 27.66 -24.58
N TYR A 230 -14.01 28.23 -25.26
CA TYR A 230 -14.26 29.67 -25.33
C TYR A 230 -15.47 30.04 -24.47
N TRP A 231 -15.32 30.98 -23.52
CA TRP A 231 -16.42 31.45 -22.69
C TRP A 231 -16.81 32.89 -22.97
N TRP A 232 -18.11 33.16 -22.87
CA TRP A 232 -18.66 34.51 -22.90
C TRP A 232 -19.85 34.63 -21.96
N LYS A 233 -20.21 35.87 -21.63
CA LYS A 233 -21.49 36.17 -20.97
C LYS A 233 -22.51 36.59 -22.03
N ASP A 234 -23.73 36.12 -21.91
CA ASP A 234 -24.83 36.63 -22.72
C ASP A 234 -25.38 37.97 -22.20
N ASP A 235 -26.42 38.49 -22.84
CA ASP A 235 -27.05 39.77 -22.52
C ASP A 235 -27.72 39.78 -21.11
N ASP A 236 -28.02 38.60 -20.54
CA ASP A 236 -28.59 38.44 -19.20
C ASP A 236 -27.50 38.28 -18.11
N GLY A 237 -26.24 38.14 -18.53
CA GLY A 237 -25.07 38.02 -17.65
C GLY A 237 -24.71 36.57 -17.29
N ASP A 238 -25.36 35.59 -17.91
CA ASP A 238 -25.12 34.17 -17.70
C ASP A 238 -23.91 33.68 -18.51
N TRP A 239 -23.13 32.79 -17.91
CA TRP A 239 -21.94 32.23 -18.55
C TRP A 239 -22.32 31.14 -19.56
N ASN A 240 -21.80 31.30 -20.77
CA ASN A 240 -21.92 30.36 -21.86
C ASN A 240 -20.51 29.88 -22.28
N SER A 241 -20.42 28.68 -22.85
CA SER A 241 -19.15 28.10 -23.29
C SER A 241 -19.28 27.36 -24.61
N TYR A 242 -18.20 27.34 -25.39
CA TYR A 242 -18.14 26.67 -26.68
C TYR A 242 -16.80 25.94 -26.86
N LEU A 243 -16.82 24.66 -27.21
CA LEU A 243 -15.61 23.83 -27.31
C LEU A 243 -15.18 23.63 -28.77
N ILE A 244 -13.94 23.97 -29.10
CA ILE A 244 -13.37 23.80 -30.44
C ILE A 244 -12.25 22.77 -30.38
N THR A 245 -12.36 21.70 -31.14
CA THR A 245 -11.35 20.64 -31.24
C THR A 245 -10.54 20.85 -32.52
N VAL A 246 -9.21 20.90 -32.40
CA VAL A 246 -8.30 20.89 -33.55
C VAL A 246 -7.98 19.42 -33.86
N ASP A 247 -8.53 18.92 -34.96
CA ASP A 247 -8.44 17.52 -35.34
C ASP A 247 -7.15 17.21 -36.10
N SER A 248 -6.75 18.09 -37.01
CA SER A 248 -5.64 17.84 -37.93
C SER A 248 -5.18 19.12 -38.64
N VAL A 249 -4.14 19.00 -39.46
CA VAL A 249 -3.60 20.10 -40.27
C VAL A 249 -3.50 19.76 -41.75
N PHE A 250 -3.60 20.76 -42.63
CA PHE A 250 -3.58 20.60 -44.09
C PHE A 250 -2.68 21.61 -44.81
N ASP A 251 -2.28 21.28 -46.04
CA ASP A 251 -1.60 22.18 -46.97
C ASP A 251 -2.26 22.17 -48.37
N ASP A 252 -1.70 22.91 -49.33
CA ASP A 252 -2.23 23.00 -50.69
C ASP A 252 -2.12 21.67 -51.48
N SER A 253 -1.27 20.74 -51.03
CA SER A 253 -1.05 19.44 -51.65
C SER A 253 -1.88 18.31 -51.03
N THR A 254 -2.55 18.58 -49.91
CA THR A 254 -3.37 17.61 -49.19
C THR A 254 -4.64 17.28 -49.98
N ASP A 255 -4.96 15.99 -50.11
CA ASP A 255 -6.13 15.53 -50.86
C ASP A 255 -7.42 16.02 -50.20
N ILE A 256 -8.28 16.69 -50.98
CA ILE A 256 -9.58 17.20 -50.51
C ILE A 256 -10.44 16.06 -49.96
N SER A 257 -10.36 14.86 -50.55
CA SER A 257 -11.21 13.74 -50.14
C SER A 257 -10.98 13.36 -48.67
N ILE A 258 -9.78 13.57 -48.12
CA ILE A 258 -9.47 13.27 -46.70
C ILE A 258 -10.41 14.03 -45.76
N TYR A 259 -10.63 15.32 -46.01
CA TYR A 259 -11.48 16.14 -45.15
C TYR A 259 -12.97 16.00 -45.47
N GLN A 260 -13.32 15.62 -46.71
CA GLN A 260 -14.68 15.22 -47.04
C GLN A 260 -15.07 13.94 -46.29
N ASP A 261 -14.18 12.94 -46.28
CA ASP A 261 -14.37 11.68 -45.57
C ASP A 261 -14.40 11.91 -44.04
N LYS A 262 -13.46 12.71 -43.49
CA LYS A 262 -13.48 13.06 -42.05
C LYS A 262 -14.76 13.78 -41.64
N ALA A 263 -15.23 14.74 -42.44
CA ALA A 263 -16.49 15.42 -42.18
C ALA A 263 -17.69 14.47 -42.26
N GLU A 264 -17.70 13.55 -43.22
CA GLU A 264 -18.75 12.52 -43.35
C GLU A 264 -18.74 11.53 -42.16
N VAL A 265 -17.56 11.11 -41.69
CA VAL A 265 -17.40 10.24 -40.51
C VAL A 265 -17.90 10.92 -39.24
N LEU A 266 -17.49 12.17 -39.00
CA LEU A 266 -17.91 12.94 -37.81
C LEU A 266 -19.42 13.26 -37.82
N GLN A 267 -20.03 13.30 -39.01
CA GLN A 267 -21.49 13.45 -39.15
C GLN A 267 -22.26 12.12 -39.05
N ASN A 268 -21.58 10.96 -39.15
CA ASN A 268 -22.18 9.62 -39.21
C ASN A 268 -21.75 8.71 -38.04
N VAL A 269 -21.66 9.24 -36.82
CA VAL A 269 -21.38 8.42 -35.62
C VAL A 269 -22.71 7.96 -35.01
N SER A 270 -22.87 6.65 -34.79
CA SER A 270 -24.12 6.05 -34.27
C SER A 270 -24.09 5.96 -32.74
N ASN A 271 -25.20 6.26 -32.08
CA ASN A 271 -25.36 6.06 -30.64
C ASN A 271 -25.20 4.57 -30.29
N THR A 272 -24.60 4.27 -29.14
CA THR A 272 -24.35 2.89 -28.70
C THR A 272 -25.02 2.61 -27.36
N PHE A 273 -25.46 1.36 -27.16
CA PHE A 273 -25.92 0.88 -25.87
C PHE A 273 -24.77 0.15 -25.17
N GLU A 274 -24.56 0.42 -23.90
CA GLU A 274 -23.64 -0.34 -23.03
C GLU A 274 -24.48 -1.06 -21.96
N TYR A 275 -24.08 -2.26 -21.56
CA TYR A 275 -24.85 -3.04 -20.59
C TYR A 275 -23.95 -3.54 -19.45
N GLU A 276 -24.48 -3.54 -18.23
CA GLU A 276 -23.79 -4.06 -17.05
C GLU A 276 -24.76 -4.81 -16.13
N ILE A 277 -24.28 -5.84 -15.44
CA ILE A 277 -25.06 -6.56 -14.41
C ILE A 277 -24.99 -5.76 -13.10
N ARG A 278 -26.15 -5.42 -12.53
CA ARG A 278 -26.32 -4.58 -11.34
C ARG A 278 -26.63 -5.31 -10.05
N ASP A 279 -27.34 -6.44 -10.10
CA ASP A 279 -27.82 -7.12 -8.90
C ASP A 279 -28.09 -8.60 -9.23
N ASN A 280 -27.48 -9.49 -8.45
CA ASN A 280 -27.62 -10.94 -8.52
C ASN A 280 -28.18 -11.52 -7.22
N SER A 281 -29.23 -10.93 -6.66
CA SER A 281 -29.85 -11.36 -5.40
C SER A 281 -30.30 -12.85 -5.41
N TYR A 282 -29.33 -13.71 -5.03
CA TYR A 282 -29.23 -15.15 -4.71
C TYR A 282 -29.05 -16.23 -5.81
N PRO A 283 -28.23 -17.29 -5.59
CA PRO A 283 -27.09 -17.50 -4.66
C PRO A 283 -25.72 -17.19 -5.28
N HIS A 284 -24.70 -16.95 -4.43
CA HIS A 284 -23.27 -16.85 -4.83
C HIS A 284 -22.83 -18.01 -5.73
N THR A 285 -23.38 -19.19 -5.46
CA THR A 285 -23.01 -20.45 -6.09
C THR A 285 -23.52 -20.61 -7.52
N THR A 286 -24.25 -19.65 -8.08
CA THR A 286 -24.65 -19.65 -9.50
C THR A 286 -24.20 -18.38 -10.23
N ARG A 287 -23.34 -17.58 -9.60
CA ARG A 287 -23.01 -16.22 -10.06
C ARG A 287 -22.01 -16.23 -11.21
N ASP A 288 -20.99 -17.05 -11.10
CA ASP A 288 -20.00 -17.34 -12.13
C ASP A 288 -20.63 -17.90 -13.42
N GLN A 289 -21.83 -18.47 -13.32
CA GLN A 289 -22.63 -18.95 -14.44
C GLN A 289 -23.35 -17.84 -15.24
N ILE A 290 -23.28 -16.57 -14.80
CA ILE A 290 -24.03 -15.44 -15.39
C ILE A 290 -23.06 -14.34 -15.82
N THR A 291 -22.93 -14.13 -17.14
CA THR A 291 -22.02 -13.14 -17.72
C THR A 291 -22.73 -12.26 -18.75
N ILE A 292 -22.17 -11.08 -19.03
CA ILE A 292 -22.66 -10.20 -20.10
C ILE A 292 -21.52 -9.81 -21.05
N ASP A 293 -21.75 -9.94 -22.36
CA ASP A 293 -20.84 -9.50 -23.42
C ASP A 293 -21.60 -8.60 -24.41
N GLY A 294 -21.29 -7.30 -24.36
CA GLY A 294 -22.06 -6.28 -25.07
C GLY A 294 -23.53 -6.33 -24.64
N SER A 295 -24.44 -6.61 -25.58
CA SER A 295 -25.87 -6.76 -25.28
C SER A 295 -26.30 -8.19 -24.98
N ASN A 296 -25.39 -9.18 -25.01
CA ASN A 296 -25.74 -10.58 -24.82
C ASN A 296 -25.56 -10.99 -23.36
N LEU A 297 -26.67 -11.26 -22.67
CA LEU A 297 -26.68 -11.92 -21.38
C LEU A 297 -26.58 -13.43 -21.58
N ILE A 298 -25.60 -14.05 -20.92
CA ILE A 298 -25.30 -15.48 -21.01
C ILE A 298 -25.53 -16.09 -19.63
N ILE A 299 -26.33 -17.16 -19.56
CA ILE A 299 -26.65 -17.91 -18.33
C ILE A 299 -26.38 -19.38 -18.59
N ALA A 300 -25.34 -19.93 -17.96
CA ALA A 300 -25.02 -21.35 -18.02
C ALA A 300 -25.78 -22.13 -16.92
N GLY A 301 -26.12 -23.38 -17.21
CA GLY A 301 -26.60 -24.32 -16.20
C GLY A 301 -25.47 -25.19 -15.66
N GLY A 302 -25.65 -25.69 -14.44
CA GLY A 302 -24.70 -26.58 -13.78
C GLY A 302 -25.06 -28.06 -13.83
N GLU A 303 -24.98 -28.81 -12.73
CA GLU A 303 -25.12 -30.28 -12.79
C GLU A 303 -26.54 -30.77 -13.17
N GLU A 304 -26.60 -31.90 -13.89
CA GLU A 304 -27.87 -32.54 -14.27
C GLU A 304 -28.59 -33.10 -13.01
N ASN A 305 -29.74 -32.52 -12.65
CA ASN A 305 -30.52 -32.78 -11.42
C ASN A 305 -29.95 -32.17 -10.12
N GLY A 306 -29.12 -31.13 -10.21
CA GLY A 306 -28.74 -30.30 -9.06
C GLY A 306 -29.93 -29.62 -8.39
N ASP A 307 -29.73 -29.06 -7.19
CA ASP A 307 -30.78 -28.26 -6.55
C ASP A 307 -31.08 -27.02 -7.42
N THR A 308 -32.37 -26.77 -7.64
CA THR A 308 -32.80 -25.68 -8.50
C THR A 308 -32.90 -24.40 -7.70
N LEU A 309 -32.09 -23.43 -8.08
CA LEU A 309 -32.02 -22.12 -7.45
C LEU A 309 -32.77 -21.11 -8.32
N THR A 310 -33.47 -20.19 -7.68
CA THR A 310 -34.14 -19.07 -8.38
C THR A 310 -33.26 -17.86 -8.22
N THR A 311 -32.76 -17.34 -9.33
CA THR A 311 -31.80 -16.24 -9.38
C THR A 311 -32.44 -15.03 -10.07
N LYS A 312 -32.39 -13.88 -9.40
CA LYS A 312 -32.78 -12.60 -9.98
C LYS A 312 -31.52 -11.93 -10.54
N VAL A 313 -31.57 -11.48 -11.79
CA VAL A 313 -30.49 -10.78 -12.49
C VAL A 313 -31.04 -9.43 -12.94
N THR A 314 -30.44 -8.34 -12.48
CA THR A 314 -30.74 -7.00 -12.97
C THR A 314 -29.62 -6.56 -13.90
N VAL A 315 -29.94 -6.21 -15.14
CA VAL A 315 -28.98 -5.65 -16.11
C VAL A 315 -29.34 -4.19 -16.36
N ARG A 316 -28.41 -3.28 -16.15
CA ARG A 316 -28.55 -1.88 -16.55
C ARG A 316 -28.10 -1.69 -17.98
N ALA A 317 -28.97 -1.14 -18.80
CA ALA A 317 -28.62 -0.62 -20.12
C ALA A 317 -28.34 0.88 -19.99
N PHE A 318 -27.23 1.34 -20.54
CA PHE A 318 -26.89 2.75 -20.70
C PHE A 318 -26.99 3.15 -22.16
N PHE A 319 -27.43 4.37 -22.39
CA PHE A 319 -27.37 4.96 -23.72
C PHE A 319 -26.21 5.94 -23.81
N LYS A 320 -25.28 5.66 -24.71
CA LYS A 320 -24.12 6.51 -24.98
C LYS A 320 -24.32 7.22 -26.29
N PHE A 321 -24.56 8.53 -26.20
CA PHE A 321 -24.71 9.35 -27.38
C PHE A 321 -23.36 9.53 -28.08
N ALA A 322 -23.37 9.35 -29.40
CA ALA A 322 -22.19 9.51 -30.24
C ALA A 322 -21.57 10.92 -30.17
N ASN A 323 -22.40 11.92 -29.85
CA ASN A 323 -22.00 13.30 -29.66
C ASN A 323 -21.62 13.64 -28.21
N GLY A 324 -21.61 12.67 -27.29
CA GLY A 324 -21.26 12.87 -25.88
C GLY A 324 -22.31 13.63 -25.06
N TYR A 325 -23.53 13.77 -25.57
CA TYR A 325 -24.66 14.34 -24.82
C TYR A 325 -25.01 13.46 -23.61
N THR A 326 -25.42 14.09 -22.51
CA THR A 326 -25.99 13.44 -21.32
C THR A 326 -27.23 14.21 -20.90
N PHE A 327 -28.29 13.51 -20.50
CA PHE A 327 -29.49 14.17 -19.98
C PHE A 327 -29.20 14.89 -18.65
N GLU A 328 -29.97 15.96 -18.35
CA GLU A 328 -29.84 16.73 -17.10
C GLU A 328 -30.16 15.89 -15.85
N ASN A 329 -31.04 14.88 -15.96
CA ASN A 329 -31.26 13.89 -14.91
C ASN A 329 -30.53 12.60 -15.24
N GLU A 330 -29.77 12.09 -14.28
CA GLU A 330 -28.99 10.86 -14.44
C GLU A 330 -29.85 9.62 -14.71
N GLU A 331 -31.07 9.56 -14.14
CA GLU A 331 -32.05 8.49 -14.35
C GLU A 331 -32.56 8.41 -15.80
N ASP A 332 -32.38 9.46 -16.61
CA ASP A 332 -32.78 9.46 -18.03
C ASP A 332 -31.70 8.82 -18.93
N ASN A 333 -30.48 8.57 -18.42
CA ASN A 333 -29.34 8.00 -19.17
C ASN A 333 -29.26 6.47 -19.10
N TYR A 334 -30.01 5.81 -18.21
CA TYR A 334 -29.97 4.36 -18.01
C TYR A 334 -31.35 3.75 -17.78
N GLU A 335 -31.51 2.47 -18.08
CA GLU A 335 -32.71 1.70 -17.77
C GLU A 335 -32.34 0.33 -17.22
N ASP A 336 -32.94 -0.07 -16.10
CA ASP A 336 -32.75 -1.39 -15.52
C ASP A 336 -33.71 -2.43 -16.13
N ILE A 337 -33.16 -3.59 -16.46
CA ILE A 337 -33.84 -4.77 -17.00
C ILE A 337 -33.74 -5.88 -15.96
N GLU A 338 -34.84 -6.18 -15.30
CA GLU A 338 -34.89 -7.26 -14.31
C GLU A 338 -35.32 -8.59 -14.94
N ILE A 339 -34.59 -9.64 -14.60
CA ILE A 339 -34.75 -10.99 -15.09
C ILE A 339 -34.81 -11.95 -13.90
N THR A 340 -35.70 -12.94 -13.95
CA THR A 340 -35.69 -14.06 -13.00
C THR A 340 -35.51 -15.35 -13.76
N VAL A 341 -34.47 -16.12 -13.40
CA VAL A 341 -34.13 -17.40 -14.00
C VAL A 341 -34.09 -18.48 -12.92
N ARG A 342 -34.30 -19.73 -13.32
CA ARG A 342 -34.02 -20.88 -12.47
C ARG A 342 -32.89 -21.67 -13.08
N LEU A 343 -31.86 -22.00 -12.31
CA LEU A 343 -30.73 -22.78 -12.78
C LEU A 343 -30.23 -23.75 -11.71
N THR A 344 -29.52 -24.78 -12.15
CA THR A 344 -28.73 -25.64 -11.28
C THR A 344 -27.32 -25.06 -11.18
N ASP A 345 -26.76 -25.15 -9.99
CA ASP A 345 -25.38 -24.81 -9.65
C ASP A 345 -24.38 -25.80 -10.28
N ASP A 346 -23.23 -25.32 -10.76
CA ASP A 346 -22.11 -26.12 -11.31
C ASP A 346 -21.00 -26.43 -10.32
N ASP A 347 -20.87 -25.65 -9.25
CA ASP A 347 -19.92 -25.89 -8.17
C ASP A 347 -20.45 -26.91 -7.15
N TYR A 348 -21.78 -27.06 -7.10
CA TYR A 348 -22.43 -27.86 -6.06
C TYR A 348 -22.54 -29.34 -6.39
N ILE A 349 -21.48 -30.08 -6.07
CA ILE A 349 -21.62 -31.49 -5.70
C ILE A 349 -22.24 -31.51 -4.31
N ARG A 350 -23.35 -32.23 -4.10
CA ARG A 350 -23.82 -32.57 -2.74
C ARG A 350 -22.71 -33.34 -2.02
N THR A 351 -21.87 -32.64 -1.28
CA THR A 351 -20.78 -33.24 -0.53
C THR A 351 -21.33 -33.71 0.80
N GLN A 352 -21.19 -35.01 1.03
CA GLN A 352 -21.40 -35.60 2.34
C GLN A 352 -20.02 -36.00 2.84
N SER A 353 -19.39 -35.09 3.59
CA SER A 353 -18.17 -35.41 4.32
C SER A 353 -18.45 -36.41 5.45
N SER A 354 -19.67 -36.34 5.98
CA SER A 354 -20.06 -37.08 7.16
C SER A 354 -19.95 -38.59 7.00
N LYS A 355 -19.38 -39.26 8.02
CA LYS A 355 -19.33 -40.73 8.09
C LYS A 355 -19.91 -41.21 9.39
N ILE A 356 -20.87 -42.14 9.32
CA ILE A 356 -21.46 -42.77 10.50
C ILE A 356 -20.39 -43.58 11.23
N ILE A 357 -20.13 -43.22 12.49
CA ILE A 357 -19.25 -43.94 13.41
C ILE A 357 -20.06 -44.95 14.21
N GLU A 358 -21.23 -44.54 14.72
CA GLU A 358 -22.14 -45.39 15.49
C GLU A 358 -23.59 -45.01 15.20
N GLN A 359 -24.49 -46.00 15.09
CA GLN A 359 -25.91 -45.77 14.88
C GLN A 359 -26.74 -46.56 15.90
N GLY A 360 -27.46 -45.84 16.75
CA GLY A 360 -28.44 -46.35 17.70
C GLY A 360 -29.88 -46.09 17.26
N ASN A 361 -30.83 -46.48 18.11
CA ASN A 361 -32.27 -46.30 17.81
C ASN A 361 -32.72 -44.83 17.87
N ASN A 362 -32.11 -44.04 18.75
CA ASN A 362 -32.47 -42.64 18.99
C ASN A 362 -31.26 -41.70 18.90
N GLU A 363 -30.08 -42.22 18.54
CA GLU A 363 -28.87 -41.43 18.39
C GLU A 363 -28.01 -41.93 17.23
N THR A 364 -27.31 -41.03 16.55
CA THR A 364 -26.31 -41.36 15.53
C THR A 364 -25.06 -40.53 15.82
N SER A 365 -23.88 -41.14 15.79
CA SER A 365 -22.60 -40.43 15.91
C SER A 365 -21.88 -40.43 14.57
N ILE A 366 -21.35 -39.28 14.17
CA ILE A 366 -20.67 -39.08 12.88
C ILE A 366 -19.27 -38.46 13.06
N SER A 367 -18.42 -38.66 12.06
CA SER A 367 -17.27 -37.79 11.78
C SER A 367 -17.64 -36.75 10.73
N ILE A 368 -17.03 -35.57 10.73
CA ILE A 368 -17.09 -34.61 9.61
C ILE A 368 -15.68 -34.20 9.17
N ILE A 369 -15.58 -33.65 7.96
CA ILE A 369 -14.41 -32.92 7.45
C ILE A 369 -14.80 -31.45 7.46
N GLU A 370 -13.87 -30.58 7.84
CA GLU A 370 -14.07 -29.13 7.79
C GLU A 370 -14.25 -28.59 6.36
N ASP A 371 -14.43 -27.26 6.26
CA ASP A 371 -14.41 -26.53 5.00
C ASP A 371 -15.32 -27.07 3.91
N ASN A 372 -16.42 -27.69 4.37
CA ASN A 372 -17.46 -28.24 3.51
C ASN A 372 -18.77 -27.46 3.70
N PRO A 373 -18.96 -26.32 3.00
CA PRO A 373 -20.20 -25.57 3.02
C PRO A 373 -21.41 -26.44 2.67
N GLY A 374 -22.49 -26.34 3.45
CA GLY A 374 -23.70 -27.12 3.18
C GLY A 374 -23.59 -28.62 3.48
N ASP A 375 -22.56 -29.07 4.22
CA ASP A 375 -22.28 -30.49 4.47
C ASP A 375 -23.53 -31.27 4.93
N ILE A 376 -23.77 -32.40 4.28
CA ILE A 376 -24.83 -33.32 4.69
C ILE A 376 -24.37 -34.05 5.94
N LEU A 377 -24.94 -33.69 7.09
CA LEU A 377 -24.62 -34.30 8.37
C LEU A 377 -25.29 -35.67 8.54
N LEU A 378 -26.52 -35.85 8.04
CA LEU A 378 -27.23 -37.14 8.12
C LEU A 378 -28.28 -37.32 7.00
N ASP A 379 -28.26 -38.48 6.33
CA ASP A 379 -29.35 -38.90 5.44
C ASP A 379 -30.52 -39.46 6.27
N LEU A 380 -31.71 -38.92 6.05
CA LEU A 380 -32.94 -39.22 6.77
C LEU A 380 -33.89 -40.14 6.00
N LYS A 381 -33.54 -40.63 4.80
CA LYS A 381 -34.43 -41.50 3.99
C LYS A 381 -34.90 -42.74 4.75
N ASP A 382 -34.03 -43.31 5.58
CA ASP A 382 -34.31 -44.54 6.32
C ASP A 382 -35.22 -44.32 7.55
N PHE A 383 -35.53 -43.07 7.90
CA PHE A 383 -36.38 -42.72 9.05
C PHE A 383 -37.88 -42.75 8.73
N ASN A 384 -38.28 -42.94 7.46
CA ASN A 384 -39.68 -42.92 7.01
C ASN A 384 -40.45 -41.69 7.52
N ILE A 385 -39.84 -40.51 7.38
CA ILE A 385 -40.37 -39.24 7.88
C ILE A 385 -41.58 -38.81 7.05
N ASP A 386 -42.68 -38.43 7.71
CA ASP A 386 -43.82 -37.81 7.06
C ASP A 386 -43.39 -36.43 6.49
N PRO A 387 -43.69 -36.09 5.23
CA PRO A 387 -43.18 -34.87 4.59
C PRO A 387 -43.41 -33.59 5.40
N GLY A 388 -42.34 -32.83 5.67
CA GLY A 388 -42.39 -31.56 6.40
C GLY A 388 -42.56 -31.68 7.92
N SER A 389 -42.54 -32.89 8.48
CA SER A 389 -42.69 -33.10 9.94
C SER A 389 -41.40 -32.92 10.73
N ALA A 390 -40.24 -33.08 10.09
CA ALA A 390 -38.94 -33.02 10.77
C ALA A 390 -38.53 -31.59 11.13
N LYS A 391 -38.07 -31.37 12.37
CA LYS A 391 -37.68 -30.07 12.90
C LYS A 391 -36.54 -30.20 13.91
N ILE A 392 -35.61 -29.24 13.87
CA ILE A 392 -34.57 -29.13 14.89
C ILE A 392 -35.23 -28.67 16.19
N LYS A 393 -34.95 -29.39 17.28
CA LYS A 393 -35.49 -29.14 18.63
C LYS A 393 -34.50 -28.38 19.49
N ASP A 394 -33.23 -28.79 19.49
CA ASP A 394 -32.15 -28.18 20.27
C ASP A 394 -30.80 -28.52 19.66
N VAL A 395 -29.82 -27.63 19.84
CA VAL A 395 -28.43 -27.85 19.46
C VAL A 395 -27.56 -27.57 20.68
N LYS A 396 -26.84 -28.59 21.13
CA LYS A 396 -25.86 -28.50 22.21
C LYS A 396 -24.48 -28.32 21.59
N ILE A 397 -23.89 -27.16 21.83
CA ILE A 397 -22.57 -26.77 21.32
C ILE A 397 -21.97 -25.71 22.25
N ASN A 398 -20.65 -25.56 22.23
CA ASN A 398 -19.99 -24.44 22.91
C ASN A 398 -20.26 -23.12 22.17
N TYR A 399 -20.54 -22.08 22.94
CA TYR A 399 -20.85 -20.73 22.44
C TYR A 399 -19.84 -19.73 22.99
N LYS A 400 -19.38 -18.80 22.15
CA LYS A 400 -18.37 -17.79 22.50
C LYS A 400 -18.87 -16.78 23.53
N SER A 401 -20.12 -16.34 23.38
CA SER A 401 -20.73 -15.31 24.24
C SER A 401 -21.89 -15.84 25.08
N SER A 402 -22.97 -16.32 24.44
CA SER A 402 -24.14 -16.87 25.15
C SER A 402 -25.01 -17.74 24.25
N LYS A 403 -25.68 -18.74 24.84
CA LYS A 403 -26.67 -19.59 24.13
C LYS A 403 -27.78 -18.77 23.47
N SER A 404 -28.24 -17.70 24.12
CA SER A 404 -29.31 -16.83 23.58
C SER A 404 -28.92 -16.13 22.27
N LEU A 405 -27.63 -15.82 22.09
CA LEU A 405 -27.13 -15.27 20.83
C LEU A 405 -27.10 -16.34 19.74
N PHE A 406 -26.58 -17.53 20.06
CA PHE A 406 -26.53 -18.66 19.14
C PHE A 406 -27.92 -19.13 18.68
N ASP A 407 -28.88 -19.23 19.60
CA ASP A 407 -30.25 -19.67 19.31
C ASP A 407 -30.96 -18.80 18.24
N LYS A 408 -30.51 -17.55 18.01
CA LYS A 408 -31.05 -16.69 16.95
C LYS A 408 -30.67 -17.14 15.54
N TYR A 409 -29.56 -17.87 15.40
CA TYR A 409 -28.96 -18.22 14.12
C TYR A 409 -29.08 -19.71 13.79
N ILE A 410 -29.75 -20.52 14.63
CA ILE A 410 -29.92 -21.97 14.37
C ILE A 410 -30.53 -22.23 12.98
N SER A 411 -31.51 -21.42 12.57
CA SER A 411 -32.15 -21.54 11.24
C SER A 411 -31.28 -21.06 10.09
N ASP A 412 -30.21 -20.32 10.35
CA ASP A 412 -29.26 -19.87 9.35
C ASP A 412 -28.11 -20.86 9.20
N ILE A 413 -27.82 -21.64 10.24
CA ILE A 413 -26.72 -22.63 10.26
C ILE A 413 -27.20 -24.02 9.85
N PHE A 414 -28.37 -24.47 10.30
CA PHE A 414 -28.83 -25.85 10.10
C PHE A 414 -30.14 -25.94 9.35
N TYR A 415 -30.21 -26.87 8.39
CA TYR A 415 -31.39 -27.13 7.59
C TYR A 415 -31.78 -28.61 7.60
N ILE A 416 -33.10 -28.85 7.55
CA ILE A 416 -33.65 -30.14 7.16
C ILE A 416 -34.38 -29.92 5.83
N ASP A 417 -33.76 -30.36 4.73
CA ASP A 417 -34.37 -30.32 3.40
C ASP A 417 -34.70 -31.74 2.92
N LYS A 418 -35.96 -31.93 2.48
CA LYS A 418 -36.52 -33.22 2.05
C LYS A 418 -36.23 -34.36 3.05
N ASN A 419 -35.13 -35.08 2.83
CA ASN A 419 -34.70 -36.26 3.56
C ASN A 419 -33.24 -36.14 4.05
N VAL A 420 -32.70 -34.95 4.29
CA VAL A 420 -31.34 -34.78 4.85
C VAL A 420 -31.33 -33.72 5.96
N LEU A 421 -30.52 -33.94 7.00
CA LEU A 421 -30.09 -32.92 7.95
C LEU A 421 -28.70 -32.45 7.52
N LYS A 422 -28.53 -31.13 7.33
CA LYS A 422 -27.30 -30.55 6.79
C LYS A 422 -27.01 -29.16 7.36
N PHE A 423 -25.78 -28.67 7.15
CA PHE A 423 -25.50 -27.24 7.25
C PHE A 423 -26.24 -26.47 6.15
N SER A 424 -26.49 -25.18 6.35
CA SER A 424 -26.92 -24.31 5.24
C SER A 424 -25.80 -24.19 4.20
N GLU A 425 -26.14 -23.85 2.96
CA GLU A 425 -25.16 -23.80 1.85
C GLU A 425 -24.02 -22.82 2.08
N VAL A 426 -24.19 -21.90 3.03
CA VAL A 426 -23.22 -20.87 3.39
C VAL A 426 -22.76 -21.03 4.83
N ALA A 427 -22.88 -22.23 5.41
CA ALA A 427 -22.39 -22.59 6.73
C ALA A 427 -21.45 -23.80 6.65
N LEU A 428 -20.35 -23.74 7.40
CA LEU A 428 -19.37 -24.82 7.54
C LEU A 428 -18.85 -24.91 8.97
N TYR A 429 -18.16 -26.00 9.26
CA TYR A 429 -17.29 -26.13 10.42
C TYR A 429 -15.85 -25.81 10.00
N ASP A 430 -15.17 -24.98 10.80
CA ASP A 430 -13.78 -24.54 10.67
C ASP A 430 -12.98 -25.16 11.84
N TYR A 431 -12.02 -26.02 11.53
CA TYR A 431 -11.22 -26.81 12.46
C TYR A 431 -10.11 -25.97 13.09
N ASP A 432 -9.45 -25.13 12.30
CA ASP A 432 -8.43 -24.17 12.72
C ASP A 432 -8.97 -23.21 13.79
N GLY A 433 -10.09 -22.56 13.49
CA GLY A 433 -10.77 -21.66 14.41
C GLY A 433 -11.62 -22.35 15.48
N ASP A 434 -11.78 -23.67 15.42
CA ASP A 434 -12.67 -24.54 16.21
C ASP A 434 -14.09 -23.96 16.40
N ARG A 435 -14.69 -23.54 15.29
CA ARG A 435 -15.95 -22.78 15.27
C ARG A 435 -16.80 -23.10 14.04
N ILE A 436 -18.05 -22.65 14.04
CA ILE A 436 -18.94 -22.63 12.86
C ILE A 436 -18.90 -21.22 12.29
N ILE A 437 -18.66 -21.14 10.98
CA ILE A 437 -18.70 -19.89 10.20
C ILE A 437 -19.87 -19.97 9.23
N PHE A 438 -20.64 -18.89 9.12
CA PHE A 438 -21.75 -18.83 8.18
C PHE A 438 -22.09 -17.42 7.68
N ILE A 439 -22.64 -17.31 6.47
CA ILE A 439 -23.10 -16.01 5.91
C ILE A 439 -24.50 -15.68 6.42
N TYR A 440 -24.65 -14.47 6.98
CA TYR A 440 -25.93 -13.90 7.40
C TYR A 440 -26.33 -12.73 6.52
N HIS A 441 -27.62 -12.67 6.18
CA HIS A 441 -28.18 -11.66 5.28
C HIS A 441 -29.14 -10.74 6.02
N SER A 442 -28.80 -9.45 6.07
CA SER A 442 -29.61 -8.43 6.73
C SER A 442 -30.55 -7.72 5.74
N LYS A 443 -31.83 -7.58 6.09
CA LYS A 443 -32.80 -6.83 5.29
C LYS A 443 -32.76 -5.34 5.61
N ASN A 444 -32.83 -4.47 4.58
CA ASN A 444 -33.09 -3.05 4.77
C ASN A 444 -34.51 -2.85 5.28
N ASN A 445 -34.65 -2.16 6.43
CA ASN A 445 -35.90 -1.76 7.09
C ASN A 445 -37.12 -2.70 6.90
N PRO A 446 -37.52 -3.50 7.90
CA PRO A 446 -38.61 -4.49 7.77
C PRO A 446 -40.01 -3.92 7.46
N ASN A 447 -40.16 -2.58 7.36
CA ASN A 447 -41.40 -1.90 7.00
C ASN A 447 -41.41 -1.33 5.57
N ASP A 448 -40.31 -1.42 4.83
CA ASP A 448 -40.28 -1.02 3.42
C ASP A 448 -40.68 -2.21 2.54
N THR A 449 -41.65 -1.99 1.66
CA THR A 449 -42.18 -3.01 0.73
C THR A 449 -41.86 -2.65 -0.72
N SER A 450 -41.10 -1.58 -0.94
CA SER A 450 -40.77 -1.03 -2.27
C SER A 450 -39.38 -1.44 -2.78
N VAL A 451 -38.58 -2.09 -1.94
CA VAL A 451 -37.23 -2.56 -2.25
C VAL A 451 -37.10 -4.02 -1.79
N ASP A 452 -37.02 -4.93 -2.76
CA ASP A 452 -36.71 -6.37 -2.54
C ASP A 452 -35.20 -6.59 -2.28
N THR A 453 -34.43 -5.53 -2.09
CA THR A 453 -32.98 -5.57 -1.90
C THR A 453 -32.62 -5.86 -0.45
N PHE A 454 -31.88 -6.96 -0.24
CA PHE A 454 -31.12 -7.16 0.99
C PHE A 454 -30.15 -5.99 1.16
N GLY A 455 -29.94 -5.52 2.39
CA GLY A 455 -29.10 -4.34 2.62
C GLY A 455 -27.61 -4.67 2.53
N PHE A 456 -27.20 -5.75 3.21
CA PHE A 456 -25.82 -6.23 3.32
C PHE A 456 -25.80 -7.71 3.70
N SER A 457 -24.82 -8.47 3.22
CA SER A 457 -24.50 -9.81 3.71
C SER A 457 -23.10 -9.82 4.30
N TYR A 458 -22.94 -10.47 5.45
CA TYR A 458 -21.63 -10.61 6.12
C TYR A 458 -21.53 -11.99 6.78
N ALA A 459 -20.33 -12.52 6.92
CA ALA A 459 -20.14 -13.75 7.66
C ALA A 459 -20.10 -13.51 9.17
N ILE A 460 -20.55 -14.54 9.87
CA ILE A 460 -20.60 -14.62 11.31
C ILE A 460 -19.71 -15.79 11.72
N ASP A 461 -18.66 -15.47 12.46
CA ASP A 461 -17.66 -16.43 12.96
C ASP A 461 -17.57 -16.42 14.51
N ASN A 462 -18.23 -15.46 15.18
CA ASN A 462 -18.01 -15.16 16.59
C ASN A 462 -19.09 -15.71 17.54
N VAL A 463 -19.86 -16.70 17.09
CA VAL A 463 -21.01 -17.24 17.84
C VAL A 463 -20.64 -18.53 18.59
N THR A 464 -19.75 -19.33 18.02
CA THR A 464 -19.29 -20.61 18.57
C THR A 464 -17.77 -20.58 18.75
N GLU A 465 -17.25 -21.41 19.64
CA GLU A 465 -15.81 -21.59 19.87
C GLU A 465 -15.58 -22.92 20.59
N ASN A 466 -14.38 -23.49 20.50
CA ASN A 466 -14.00 -24.70 21.23
C ASN A 466 -14.99 -25.87 21.03
N ILE A 467 -15.54 -26.04 19.82
CA ILE A 467 -16.61 -27.01 19.54
C ILE A 467 -16.19 -28.43 19.90
N ARG A 468 -14.93 -28.78 19.62
CA ARG A 468 -14.36 -30.11 19.92
C ARG A 468 -14.37 -30.47 21.41
N ASN A 469 -14.45 -29.48 22.31
CA ASN A 469 -14.30 -29.67 23.75
C ASN A 469 -15.59 -30.04 24.52
N ASN A 470 -16.79 -30.06 23.92
CA ASN A 470 -18.03 -30.22 24.71
C ASN A 470 -19.24 -30.90 24.02
N ASP A 471 -18.99 -31.98 23.27
CA ASP A 471 -20.00 -32.82 22.60
C ASP A 471 -21.01 -32.02 21.76
N PHE A 472 -20.68 -31.77 20.49
CA PHE A 472 -21.58 -31.16 19.52
C PHE A 472 -22.73 -32.13 19.19
N GLU A 473 -23.95 -31.80 19.63
CA GLU A 473 -25.15 -32.61 19.44
C GLU A 473 -26.31 -31.81 18.84
N ILE A 474 -26.98 -32.38 17.83
CA ILE A 474 -28.18 -31.81 17.20
C ILE A 474 -29.35 -32.75 17.48
N THR A 475 -30.34 -32.29 18.24
CA THR A 475 -31.57 -33.05 18.50
C THR A 475 -32.68 -32.57 17.59
N PHE A 476 -33.30 -33.47 16.84
CA PHE A 476 -34.43 -33.18 15.97
C PHE A 476 -35.62 -34.10 16.27
N THR A 477 -36.82 -33.59 16.04
CA THR A 477 -38.07 -34.34 16.12
C THR A 477 -38.64 -34.58 14.73
N TYR A 478 -39.40 -35.66 14.55
CA TYR A 478 -40.08 -35.97 13.30
C TYR A 478 -41.32 -36.83 13.58
N THR A 479 -42.26 -36.88 12.62
CA THR A 479 -43.33 -37.88 12.67
C THR A 479 -43.07 -38.97 11.65
N SER A 480 -43.29 -40.22 12.05
CA SER A 480 -43.33 -41.35 11.14
C SER A 480 -44.62 -42.12 11.38
N ASN A 481 -45.44 -42.30 10.35
CA ASN A 481 -46.75 -42.94 10.47
C ASN A 481 -47.68 -42.26 11.50
N ASN A 482 -47.61 -40.92 11.62
CA ASN A 482 -48.32 -40.11 12.64
C ASN A 482 -47.94 -40.36 14.10
N GLU A 483 -46.81 -41.01 14.39
CA GLU A 483 -46.22 -41.07 15.74
C GLU A 483 -45.01 -40.13 15.80
N GLU A 484 -44.86 -39.39 16.90
CA GLU A 484 -43.74 -38.47 17.14
C GLU A 484 -42.52 -39.22 17.66
N PHE A 485 -41.36 -38.94 17.05
CA PHE A 485 -40.06 -39.47 17.43
C PHE A 485 -39.07 -38.32 17.64
N GLU A 486 -38.01 -38.62 18.39
CA GLU A 486 -36.90 -37.72 18.67
C GLU A 486 -35.59 -38.48 18.45
N HIS A 487 -34.64 -37.85 17.78
CA HIS A 487 -33.34 -38.42 17.47
C HIS A 487 -32.24 -37.39 17.67
N THR A 488 -31.08 -37.83 18.15
CA THR A 488 -29.92 -36.96 18.41
C THR A 488 -28.76 -37.36 17.51
N LEU A 489 -28.28 -36.43 16.69
CA LEU A 489 -27.03 -36.56 15.95
C LEU A 489 -25.88 -36.03 16.83
N LYS A 490 -24.75 -36.75 16.90
CA LYS A 490 -23.54 -36.35 17.63
C LYS A 490 -22.36 -36.26 16.67
N ILE A 491 -21.59 -35.19 16.73
CA ILE A 491 -20.34 -35.07 15.98
C ILE A 491 -19.19 -35.33 16.94
N VAL A 492 -18.46 -36.43 16.71
CA VAL A 492 -17.50 -37.00 17.67
C VAL A 492 -16.08 -37.13 17.11
N ASP A 493 -15.90 -36.90 15.82
CA ASP A 493 -14.61 -36.97 15.12
C ASP A 493 -14.59 -35.87 14.06
N TYR A 494 -13.49 -35.12 13.99
CA TYR A 494 -13.34 -33.93 13.14
C TYR A 494 -12.03 -34.06 12.39
N LYS A 495 -12.04 -33.69 11.11
CA LYS A 495 -10.87 -33.82 10.23
C LYS A 495 -10.55 -32.51 9.58
N ASP A 496 -9.29 -32.14 9.76
CA ASP A 496 -8.62 -31.01 9.16
C ASP A 496 -8.48 -31.21 7.64
N THR A 497 -8.54 -30.13 6.87
CA THR A 497 -8.12 -30.10 5.47
C THR A 497 -6.74 -29.45 5.33
N ASP A 498 -6.20 -29.42 4.11
CA ASP A 498 -4.94 -28.71 3.83
C ASP A 498 -5.21 -27.34 3.18
N THR A 499 -6.48 -26.97 2.96
CA THR A 499 -6.93 -25.85 2.11
C THR A 499 -8.30 -25.34 2.53
N GLY A 500 -8.44 -24.02 2.57
CA GLY A 500 -9.68 -23.30 2.90
C GLY A 500 -10.84 -23.54 1.94
N SER A 501 -12.04 -23.16 2.34
CA SER A 501 -13.21 -23.09 1.45
C SER A 501 -13.21 -21.81 0.58
N PHE A 502 -14.26 -21.59 -0.21
CA PHE A 502 -14.40 -20.34 -0.97
C PHE A 502 -14.56 -19.09 -0.08
N PHE A 503 -14.91 -19.23 1.22
CA PHE A 503 -15.03 -18.12 2.16
C PHE A 503 -14.11 -18.19 3.38
N THR A 504 -13.47 -19.32 3.66
CA THR A 504 -12.52 -19.49 4.77
C THR A 504 -11.12 -19.77 4.26
N ALA A 505 -10.12 -19.32 5.00
CA ALA A 505 -8.74 -19.78 4.84
C ALA A 505 -8.43 -20.82 5.94
N ASP A 506 -7.79 -21.91 5.54
CA ASP A 506 -7.37 -23.03 6.41
C ASP A 506 -5.92 -22.82 6.87
N TYR A 507 -5.61 -21.61 7.35
CA TYR A 507 -4.22 -21.20 7.51
C TYR A 507 -3.93 -20.18 8.60
N TYR A 508 -4.68 -20.14 9.70
CA TYR A 508 -4.38 -19.18 10.76
C TYR A 508 -4.55 -19.72 12.16
N LEU A 509 -3.71 -19.26 13.08
CA LEU A 509 -3.80 -19.56 14.50
C LEU A 509 -4.00 -18.27 15.28
N ASP A 510 -5.00 -18.26 16.15
CA ASP A 510 -5.32 -17.16 17.05
C ASP A 510 -4.94 -17.56 18.49
N TYR A 511 -3.87 -16.95 19.00
CA TYR A 511 -3.42 -17.14 20.38
C TYR A 511 -4.03 -16.11 21.35
N GLY A 512 -4.88 -15.21 20.84
CA GLY A 512 -5.44 -14.06 21.53
C GLY A 512 -4.39 -12.99 21.89
N ASN A 513 -4.83 -11.96 22.63
CA ASN A 513 -3.96 -10.93 23.21
C ASN A 513 -3.11 -11.52 24.34
N GLN A 514 -2.03 -12.22 24.00
CA GLN A 514 -1.01 -12.60 24.97
C GLN A 514 -0.07 -11.43 25.20
N SER A 515 0.09 -11.04 26.47
CA SER A 515 1.12 -10.07 26.86
C SER A 515 2.43 -10.81 27.06
N PHE A 516 3.43 -10.45 26.26
CA PHE A 516 4.79 -10.93 26.30
C PHE A 516 5.59 -10.12 27.33
N ASP A 517 6.63 -10.72 27.93
CA ASP A 517 7.62 -10.01 28.76
C ASP A 517 8.62 -9.20 27.91
N ASN A 518 8.13 -8.65 26.79
CA ASN A 518 8.88 -7.82 25.86
C ASN A 518 7.94 -6.79 25.22
N LYS A 519 8.18 -5.51 25.51
CA LYS A 519 7.33 -4.40 25.04
C LYS A 519 7.33 -4.20 23.53
N PHE A 520 8.42 -4.53 22.83
CA PHE A 520 8.51 -4.38 21.37
C PHE A 520 7.66 -5.44 20.67
N ILE A 521 7.72 -6.69 21.15
CA ILE A 521 6.85 -7.77 20.66
C ILE A 521 5.39 -7.44 20.93
N ASN A 522 5.04 -6.94 22.12
CA ASN A 522 3.67 -6.51 22.45
C ASN A 522 3.13 -5.43 21.50
N ALA A 523 4.01 -4.56 21.01
CA ALA A 523 3.65 -3.44 20.14
C ALA A 523 3.37 -3.85 18.70
N LEU A 524 3.94 -4.96 18.26
CA LEU A 524 3.90 -5.38 16.86
C LEU A 524 3.11 -6.68 16.69
N ASN A 525 3.12 -7.59 17.64
CA ASN A 525 2.43 -8.87 17.50
C ASN A 525 0.91 -8.70 17.66
N ASN A 526 0.14 -9.06 16.63
CA ASN A 526 -1.32 -8.99 16.66
C ASN A 526 -2.00 -10.16 17.40
N GLY A 527 -1.25 -11.22 17.73
CA GLY A 527 -1.77 -12.43 18.36
C GLY A 527 -2.23 -13.51 17.37
N THR A 528 -2.15 -13.24 16.06
CA THR A 528 -2.42 -14.22 15.00
C THR A 528 -1.18 -14.50 14.15
N ARG A 529 -1.11 -15.70 13.56
CA ARG A 529 -0.03 -16.10 12.62
C ARG A 529 -0.55 -17.10 11.59
N LEU A 530 0.15 -17.23 10.47
CA LEU A 530 -0.15 -18.25 9.48
C LEU A 530 0.17 -19.66 10.00
N SER A 531 -0.63 -20.66 9.60
CA SER A 531 -0.38 -22.07 9.93
C SER A 531 0.79 -22.64 9.09
N HIS A 532 1.38 -23.74 9.56
CA HIS A 532 2.32 -24.53 8.76
C HIS A 532 1.55 -25.30 7.68
N ALA A 533 1.81 -25.03 6.40
CA ALA A 533 1.37 -25.90 5.30
C ALA A 533 2.24 -27.19 5.19
N ASN A 534 2.68 -27.75 6.32
CA ASN A 534 3.61 -28.88 6.38
C ASN A 534 2.86 -30.16 6.84
N PRO A 535 2.91 -31.26 6.06
CA PRO A 535 2.22 -32.51 6.41
C PRO A 535 2.80 -33.27 7.62
N ASP A 536 3.99 -32.89 8.12
CA ASP A 536 4.69 -33.61 9.18
C ASP A 536 4.19 -33.27 10.60
N VAL A 537 3.57 -32.11 10.80
CA VAL A 537 3.06 -31.68 12.11
C VAL A 537 1.82 -30.82 11.98
N ASP A 538 0.78 -31.17 12.74
CA ASP A 538 -0.46 -30.40 12.83
C ASP A 538 -0.19 -29.07 13.57
N SER A 539 -0.49 -27.96 12.90
CA SER A 539 -0.30 -26.59 13.39
C SER A 539 -1.07 -26.32 14.69
N VAL A 540 -2.30 -26.85 14.83
CA VAL A 540 -3.12 -26.63 16.04
C VAL A 540 -2.61 -27.45 17.24
N ALA A 541 -1.73 -28.43 17.00
CA ALA A 541 -1.12 -29.25 18.04
C ALA A 541 0.17 -28.64 18.62
N LEU A 542 0.75 -27.63 17.97
CA LEU A 542 1.99 -26.99 18.40
C LEU A 542 1.75 -25.94 19.49
N THR A 543 2.51 -25.99 20.58
CA THR A 543 2.60 -24.85 21.51
C THR A 543 3.42 -23.72 20.90
N LYS A 544 3.31 -22.51 21.45
CA LYS A 544 4.12 -21.34 21.02
C LYS A 544 5.62 -21.67 20.98
N ASP A 545 6.15 -22.22 22.07
CA ASP A 545 7.57 -22.52 22.24
C ASP A 545 8.06 -23.66 21.33
N GLU A 546 7.13 -24.48 20.82
CA GLU A 546 7.45 -25.55 19.88
C GLU A 546 7.51 -25.06 18.43
N TRP A 547 6.83 -23.97 18.11
CA TRP A 547 6.63 -23.49 16.74
C TRP A 547 7.93 -23.22 16.01
N SER A 548 8.84 -22.45 16.61
CA SER A 548 10.12 -22.07 16.02
C SER A 548 11.12 -23.23 15.83
N ASN A 549 10.73 -24.46 16.22
CA ASN A 549 11.50 -25.67 15.93
C ASN A 549 11.18 -26.26 14.55
N TYR A 550 10.11 -25.82 13.91
CA TYR A 550 9.65 -26.30 12.61
C TYR A 550 9.71 -25.19 11.57
N GLU A 551 9.88 -25.60 10.31
CA GLU A 551 9.91 -24.69 9.17
C GLU A 551 8.48 -24.37 8.74
N THR A 552 8.06 -23.10 8.84
CA THR A 552 6.74 -22.65 8.38
C THR A 552 6.73 -22.54 6.85
N ILE A 553 6.04 -23.44 6.17
CA ILE A 553 5.82 -23.36 4.72
C ILE A 553 4.58 -22.51 4.47
N VAL A 554 4.72 -21.47 3.63
CA VAL A 554 3.62 -20.58 3.25
C VAL A 554 3.47 -20.55 1.74
N THR A 555 2.29 -20.89 1.22
CA THR A 555 2.01 -20.77 -0.22
C THR A 555 1.64 -19.34 -0.60
N TYR A 556 2.04 -18.88 -1.78
CA TYR A 556 1.62 -17.56 -2.27
C TYR A 556 1.28 -17.57 -3.75
N ALA A 557 0.43 -16.64 -4.20
CA ALA A 557 0.11 -16.46 -5.60
C ALA A 557 -0.07 -14.99 -5.96
N PHE A 558 0.08 -14.69 -7.25
CA PHE A 558 -0.22 -13.40 -7.83
C PHE A 558 -1.56 -13.46 -8.57
N ILE A 559 -2.34 -12.38 -8.51
CA ILE A 559 -3.63 -12.30 -9.18
C ILE A 559 -3.55 -12.66 -10.68
N GLU A 560 -4.54 -13.43 -11.15
CA GLU A 560 -4.64 -13.95 -12.52
C GLU A 560 -5.76 -13.26 -13.35
N PRO A 561 -5.69 -13.30 -14.70
CA PRO A 561 -6.74 -12.77 -15.55
C PRO A 561 -8.09 -13.46 -15.28
N ASN A 562 -9.17 -12.68 -15.15
CA ASN A 562 -10.56 -13.11 -14.92
C ASN A 562 -10.91 -13.56 -13.49
N ILE A 563 -10.00 -13.43 -12.53
CA ILE A 563 -10.32 -13.62 -11.11
C ILE A 563 -10.66 -12.27 -10.48
N ILE A 564 -11.77 -12.19 -9.75
CA ILE A 564 -12.12 -11.03 -8.92
C ILE A 564 -11.89 -11.43 -7.45
N PRO A 565 -10.90 -10.85 -6.76
CA PRO A 565 -10.65 -11.13 -5.35
C PRO A 565 -11.90 -10.86 -4.53
N ILE A 566 -12.38 -11.87 -3.80
CA ILE A 566 -13.43 -11.70 -2.81
C ILE A 566 -12.73 -11.26 -1.53
N SER A 567 -12.76 -9.96 -1.26
CA SER A 567 -11.84 -9.31 -0.31
C SER A 567 -12.27 -9.31 1.15
N SER A 568 -13.46 -9.78 1.55
CA SER A 568 -13.75 -9.94 2.99
C SER A 568 -15.03 -10.73 3.23
N LEU A 569 -15.15 -11.32 4.43
CA LEU A 569 -16.41 -11.84 4.92
C LEU A 569 -17.44 -10.72 5.15
N GLN A 570 -17.05 -9.44 5.14
CA GLN A 570 -17.87 -8.34 5.66
C GLN A 570 -18.81 -7.67 4.65
N THR A 571 -18.69 -7.86 3.33
CA THR A 571 -19.69 -7.26 2.43
C THR A 571 -19.76 -7.96 1.08
N PHE A 572 -20.64 -8.95 0.96
CA PHE A 572 -21.13 -9.38 -0.34
C PHE A 572 -22.16 -8.35 -0.82
N LEU A 573 -21.70 -7.33 -1.56
CA LEU A 573 -22.56 -6.34 -2.20
C LEU A 573 -23.13 -6.88 -3.52
N ASP A 574 -24.33 -6.42 -3.88
CA ASP A 574 -25.09 -6.85 -5.07
C ASP A 574 -24.37 -6.59 -6.41
N THR A 575 -23.36 -5.72 -6.41
CA THR A 575 -22.49 -5.45 -7.56
C THR A 575 -21.09 -5.96 -7.30
N CYS A 576 -20.66 -6.96 -8.06
CA CYS A 576 -19.34 -7.56 -7.92
C CYS A 576 -18.26 -6.85 -8.73
N TYR A 577 -18.13 -5.54 -8.52
CA TYR A 577 -16.93 -4.85 -8.93
C TYR A 577 -15.84 -5.13 -7.89
N PHE A 578 -14.59 -5.16 -8.33
CA PHE A 578 -13.48 -5.13 -7.41
C PHE A 578 -13.50 -3.75 -6.70
N THR A 579 -13.86 -3.72 -5.42
CA THR A 579 -14.07 -2.46 -4.67
C THR A 579 -13.30 -2.46 -3.35
N PRO A 580 -11.96 -2.42 -3.36
CA PRO A 580 -11.18 -2.33 -2.13
C PRO A 580 -11.46 -1.02 -1.38
N TYR A 581 -11.79 0.08 -2.10
CA TYR A 581 -12.08 1.38 -1.49
C TYR A 581 -13.32 2.08 -2.06
N THR A 582 -13.51 2.08 -3.38
CA THR A 582 -14.65 2.74 -4.03
C THR A 582 -15.32 1.85 -5.07
N ASN A 583 -16.53 2.25 -5.49
CA ASN A 583 -17.38 1.53 -6.42
C ASN A 583 -16.90 1.52 -7.88
N ILE A 584 -15.71 2.06 -8.18
CA ILE A 584 -15.13 2.14 -9.53
C ILE A 584 -13.63 1.81 -9.57
N ASP A 585 -13.11 1.15 -8.54
CA ASP A 585 -11.71 0.69 -8.51
C ASP A 585 -11.48 -0.43 -9.54
N THR A 586 -10.27 -0.54 -10.08
CA THR A 586 -9.92 -1.50 -11.13
C THR A 586 -8.77 -2.38 -10.68
N LEU A 587 -8.91 -3.69 -10.86
CA LEU A 587 -7.88 -4.69 -10.59
C LEU A 587 -6.93 -4.82 -11.79
N TRP A 588 -5.64 -5.01 -11.51
CA TRP A 588 -4.58 -5.08 -12.53
C TRP A 588 -3.75 -6.35 -12.39
N ILE A 589 -3.39 -6.94 -13.54
CA ILE A 589 -2.50 -8.10 -13.59
C ILE A 589 -1.06 -7.64 -13.37
N PRO A 590 -0.29 -8.26 -12.46
CA PRO A 590 1.07 -7.83 -12.20
C PRO A 590 2.07 -8.10 -13.31
N ASN A 591 2.89 -7.09 -13.61
CA ASN A 591 4.03 -7.21 -14.50
C ASN A 591 5.18 -7.99 -13.82
N ASP A 592 6.13 -8.49 -14.62
CA ASP A 592 7.21 -9.34 -14.11
C ASP A 592 8.14 -8.63 -13.12
N ASN A 593 8.34 -7.31 -13.26
CA ASN A 593 9.19 -6.55 -12.33
C ASN A 593 8.56 -6.49 -10.93
N ALA A 594 7.27 -6.17 -10.84
CA ALA A 594 6.54 -6.14 -9.58
C ALA A 594 6.54 -7.52 -8.90
N LYS A 595 6.31 -8.60 -9.68
CA LYS A 595 6.40 -9.98 -9.17
C LYS A 595 7.80 -10.30 -8.64
N ASN A 596 8.85 -9.94 -9.38
CA ASN A 596 10.22 -10.26 -8.99
C ASN A 596 10.66 -9.53 -7.72
N VAL A 597 10.20 -8.30 -7.48
CA VAL A 597 10.47 -7.58 -6.23
C VAL A 597 9.78 -8.25 -5.04
N VAL A 598 8.51 -8.64 -5.20
CA VAL A 598 7.82 -9.41 -4.15
C VAL A 598 8.54 -10.73 -3.87
N ARG A 599 8.94 -11.47 -4.92
CA ARG A 599 9.74 -12.70 -4.76
C ARG A 599 11.05 -12.45 -4.01
N GLU A 600 11.78 -11.39 -4.35
CA GLU A 600 13.03 -11.04 -3.64
C GLU A 600 12.77 -10.75 -2.15
N ILE A 601 11.69 -10.03 -1.82
CA ILE A 601 11.31 -9.75 -0.43
C ILE A 601 10.97 -11.06 0.31
N LEU A 602 10.24 -11.97 -0.33
CA LEU A 602 9.90 -13.28 0.24
C LEU A 602 11.14 -14.16 0.42
N ASP A 603 12.06 -14.18 -0.55
CA ASP A 603 13.32 -14.91 -0.47
C ASP A 603 14.19 -14.39 0.69
N ARG A 604 14.40 -13.08 0.78
CA ARG A 604 15.17 -12.45 1.88
C ARG A 604 14.53 -12.67 3.25
N THR A 605 13.19 -12.68 3.30
CA THR A 605 12.45 -13.03 4.52
C THR A 605 12.68 -14.50 4.89
N SER A 606 12.71 -15.40 3.90
CA SER A 606 13.00 -16.83 4.10
C SER A 606 14.46 -17.10 4.47
N GLU A 607 15.41 -16.26 4.07
CA GLU A 607 16.81 -16.36 4.50
C GLU A 607 16.96 -16.05 6.00
N LEU A 608 16.17 -15.10 6.50
CA LEU A 608 16.25 -14.57 7.85
C LEU A 608 15.46 -15.41 8.88
N PHE A 609 14.24 -15.81 8.53
CA PHE A 609 13.34 -16.55 9.41
C PHE A 609 13.18 -18.01 8.95
N LYS A 610 12.73 -18.89 9.84
CA LYS A 610 12.38 -20.29 9.50
C LYS A 610 11.01 -20.38 8.81
N ILE A 611 10.84 -19.53 7.79
CA ILE A 611 9.70 -19.50 6.89
C ILE A 611 10.21 -19.80 5.48
N THR A 612 9.42 -20.54 4.71
CA THR A 612 9.69 -20.84 3.30
C THR A 612 8.45 -20.50 2.49
N PHE A 613 8.58 -19.56 1.56
CA PHE A 613 7.51 -19.20 0.65
C PHE A 613 7.53 -20.06 -0.61
N VAL A 614 6.36 -20.57 -1.03
CA VAL A 614 6.21 -21.42 -2.22
C VAL A 614 5.14 -20.85 -3.14
N GLU A 615 5.52 -20.50 -4.37
CA GLU A 615 4.55 -20.00 -5.35
C GLU A 615 3.58 -21.12 -5.75
N SER A 616 2.28 -20.86 -5.60
CA SER A 616 1.18 -21.74 -6.03
C SER A 616 0.77 -21.41 -7.46
N ASN A 617 0.33 -22.44 -8.20
CA ASN A 617 -0.29 -22.27 -9.52
C ASN A 617 -1.82 -22.05 -9.43
N ASN A 618 -2.39 -22.08 -8.23
CA ASN A 618 -3.79 -21.77 -8.00
C ASN A 618 -3.89 -20.57 -7.05
N TYR A 619 -4.39 -19.46 -7.59
CA TYR A 619 -4.60 -18.23 -6.84
C TYR A 619 -5.59 -18.42 -5.67
N GLU A 620 -6.63 -19.24 -5.86
CA GLU A 620 -7.65 -19.48 -4.84
C GLU A 620 -7.22 -20.48 -3.76
N ASP A 621 -6.08 -21.16 -3.89
CA ASP A 621 -5.58 -22.08 -2.84
C ASP A 621 -4.38 -21.48 -2.08
N ALA A 622 -3.88 -20.32 -2.50
CA ALA A 622 -2.71 -19.71 -1.89
C ALA A 622 -3.03 -19.07 -0.53
N GLN A 623 -2.15 -19.27 0.46
CA GLN A 623 -2.23 -18.62 1.77
C GLN A 623 -2.10 -17.10 1.67
N LEU A 624 -1.10 -16.65 0.90
CA LEU A 624 -0.85 -15.25 0.62
C LEU A 624 -1.20 -14.90 -0.81
N ARG A 625 -2.00 -13.87 -1.01
CA ARG A 625 -2.46 -13.46 -2.34
C ARG A 625 -2.11 -12.01 -2.62
N PHE A 626 -1.32 -11.78 -3.66
CA PHE A 626 -0.84 -10.46 -4.03
C PHE A 626 -1.67 -9.86 -5.16
N ASN A 627 -2.19 -8.66 -4.92
CA ASN A 627 -3.15 -7.95 -5.76
C ASN A 627 -2.67 -6.54 -6.08
N TRP A 628 -2.91 -6.10 -7.32
CA TRP A 628 -2.62 -4.73 -7.76
C TRP A 628 -3.91 -4.07 -8.19
N PHE A 629 -4.09 -2.81 -7.80
CA PHE A 629 -5.28 -2.08 -8.16
C PHE A 629 -5.05 -0.60 -8.43
N GLU A 630 -5.96 -0.02 -9.20
CA GLU A 630 -6.07 1.41 -9.40
C GLU A 630 -7.35 1.89 -8.70
N SER A 631 -7.21 2.86 -7.81
CA SER A 631 -8.35 3.50 -7.14
C SER A 631 -8.56 4.91 -7.67
N THR A 632 -9.82 5.25 -7.92
CA THR A 632 -10.20 6.63 -8.28
C THR A 632 -10.22 7.57 -7.07
N SER A 633 -10.16 7.00 -5.85
CA SER A 633 -9.90 7.75 -4.62
C SER A 633 -8.40 7.88 -4.38
N THR A 634 -7.95 9.08 -4.00
CA THR A 634 -6.53 9.41 -3.77
C THR A 634 -5.99 8.94 -2.40
N ALA A 635 -6.66 8.00 -1.72
CA ALA A 635 -6.55 7.90 -0.26
C ALA A 635 -5.52 6.89 0.27
N ASN A 636 -5.19 5.80 -0.44
CA ASN A 636 -4.31 4.77 0.14
C ASN A 636 -3.31 4.14 -0.84
N SER A 637 -2.12 3.82 -0.34
CA SER A 637 -1.02 3.25 -1.12
C SER A 637 -1.02 1.74 -1.19
N GLY A 638 -1.48 1.07 -0.13
CA GLY A 638 -1.57 -0.38 -0.01
C GLY A 638 -2.30 -0.74 1.28
N PHE A 639 -2.67 -2.02 1.42
CA PHE A 639 -3.19 -2.60 2.64
C PHE A 639 -3.10 -4.13 2.57
N ALA A 640 -3.11 -4.80 3.73
CA ALA A 640 -3.22 -6.25 3.81
C ALA A 640 -4.13 -6.68 4.97
N TYR A 641 -4.70 -7.87 4.84
CA TYR A 641 -5.38 -8.53 5.94
C TYR A 641 -4.38 -9.23 6.85
N LEU A 642 -4.66 -9.22 8.15
CA LEU A 642 -3.95 -10.05 9.13
C LEU A 642 -4.32 -11.53 8.92
N PRO A 643 -3.48 -12.49 9.37
CA PRO A 643 -3.88 -13.89 9.45
C PRO A 643 -5.18 -14.02 10.24
N SER A 644 -6.22 -14.54 9.59
CA SER A 644 -7.56 -14.68 10.14
C SER A 644 -8.35 -15.75 9.38
N ALA A 645 -9.61 -15.98 9.75
CA ALA A 645 -10.52 -16.84 8.98
C ALA A 645 -10.77 -16.30 7.56
N GLU A 646 -10.53 -15.00 7.35
CA GLU A 646 -10.51 -14.40 6.02
C GLU A 646 -9.19 -14.72 5.31
N ARG A 647 -9.25 -14.86 3.98
CA ARG A 647 -8.09 -15.07 3.13
C ARG A 647 -7.12 -13.89 3.26
N THR A 648 -5.82 -14.19 3.38
CA THR A 648 -4.78 -13.17 3.61
C THR A 648 -4.37 -12.52 2.29
N ASP A 649 -5.18 -11.56 1.84
CA ASP A 649 -4.88 -10.73 0.66
C ASP A 649 -4.00 -9.53 1.00
N ILE A 650 -3.09 -9.22 0.08
CA ILE A 650 -2.21 -8.06 0.08
C ILE A 650 -2.51 -7.24 -1.17
N PHE A 651 -2.81 -5.95 -1.02
CA PHE A 651 -3.20 -5.05 -2.11
C PHE A 651 -2.24 -3.88 -2.25
N PHE A 652 -1.83 -3.61 -3.49
CA PHE A 652 -0.96 -2.51 -3.86
C PHE A 652 -1.65 -1.55 -4.83
N ASN A 653 -1.71 -0.26 -4.48
CA ASN A 653 -2.24 0.75 -5.38
C ASN A 653 -1.18 1.12 -6.43
N ILE A 654 -1.51 1.02 -7.72
CA ILE A 654 -0.61 1.40 -8.82
C ILE A 654 -0.63 2.89 -9.13
N PHE A 655 -1.62 3.63 -8.62
CA PHE A 655 -1.88 5.06 -8.81
C PHE A 655 -2.11 5.51 -10.26
N ASP A 656 -1.22 5.18 -11.19
CA ASP A 656 -1.26 5.58 -12.59
C ASP A 656 -0.72 4.47 -13.50
N THR A 657 -1.65 3.89 -14.27
CA THR A 657 -1.45 2.75 -15.17
C THR A 657 -0.43 2.98 -16.27
N ARG A 658 -0.20 4.25 -16.66
CA ARG A 658 0.74 4.61 -17.74
C ARG A 658 2.20 4.31 -17.39
N TYR A 659 2.53 4.23 -16.10
CA TYR A 659 3.87 3.89 -15.62
C TYR A 659 4.02 2.42 -15.21
N TYR A 660 2.89 1.71 -15.17
CA TYR A 660 2.85 0.29 -14.85
C TYR A 660 3.15 -0.59 -16.06
N GLU A 661 2.82 -0.09 -17.26
CA GLU A 661 3.23 -0.70 -18.53
C GLU A 661 4.62 -0.18 -18.94
N GLU A 662 5.59 -1.10 -19.03
CA GLU A 662 6.97 -0.94 -19.50
C GLU A 662 8.03 -0.25 -18.60
N SER A 663 9.00 -1.05 -18.15
CA SER A 663 10.43 -0.74 -17.88
C SER A 663 10.82 0.46 -16.98
N ASN A 664 9.88 1.19 -16.41
CA ASN A 664 10.17 2.40 -15.63
C ASN A 664 10.34 2.12 -14.13
N TYR A 665 11.41 1.37 -13.80
CA TYR A 665 11.82 0.98 -12.44
C TYR A 665 11.82 2.13 -11.42
N ASN A 666 12.14 3.34 -11.89
CA ASN A 666 12.26 4.54 -11.06
C ASN A 666 10.91 5.10 -10.59
N PHE A 667 9.83 4.88 -11.35
CA PHE A 667 8.52 5.43 -10.98
C PHE A 667 7.86 4.59 -9.89
N PHE A 668 7.93 3.26 -10.02
CA PHE A 668 7.43 2.34 -9.00
C PHE A 668 8.44 2.13 -7.85
N GLN A 669 9.64 2.72 -7.93
CA GLN A 669 10.69 2.65 -6.89
C GLN A 669 10.92 1.24 -6.37
N THR A 670 11.26 0.34 -7.29
CA THR A 670 11.40 -1.11 -7.08
C THR A 670 12.81 -1.52 -6.63
N TYR A 671 13.63 -0.55 -6.20
CA TYR A 671 14.92 -0.78 -5.56
C TYR A 671 14.77 -1.10 -4.07
N PRO A 672 15.76 -1.77 -3.45
CA PRO A 672 15.63 -2.26 -2.08
C PRO A 672 15.19 -1.20 -1.06
N ASP A 673 15.72 0.01 -1.19
CA ASP A 673 15.42 1.20 -0.38
C ASP A 673 14.34 2.11 -1.00
N GLY A 674 13.53 1.60 -1.94
CA GLY A 674 12.48 2.33 -2.64
C GLY A 674 11.09 2.16 -2.03
N TYR A 675 10.17 3.06 -2.39
CA TYR A 675 8.84 3.11 -1.80
C TYR A 675 8.05 1.81 -1.92
N PHE A 676 8.01 1.19 -3.11
CA PHE A 676 7.25 -0.03 -3.31
C PHE A 676 7.85 -1.20 -2.53
N SER A 677 9.18 -1.33 -2.50
CA SER A 677 9.84 -2.37 -1.71
C SER A 677 9.56 -2.23 -0.21
N TYR A 678 9.54 -0.99 0.30
CA TYR A 678 9.09 -0.70 1.66
C TYR A 678 7.62 -1.09 1.87
N LEU A 679 6.72 -0.64 0.99
CA LEU A 679 5.29 -0.90 1.11
C LEU A 679 4.98 -2.40 1.04
N ALA A 680 5.56 -3.12 0.08
CA ALA A 680 5.41 -4.56 -0.04
C ALA A 680 5.86 -5.30 1.22
N ARG A 681 6.95 -4.85 1.85
CA ARG A 681 7.42 -5.41 3.13
C ARG A 681 6.49 -5.04 4.29
N HIS A 682 5.98 -3.82 4.33
CA HIS A 682 5.00 -3.37 5.33
C HIS A 682 3.73 -4.22 5.29
N GLU A 683 3.14 -4.38 4.10
CA GLU A 683 1.92 -5.16 3.92
C GLU A 683 2.16 -6.67 4.12
N LEU A 684 3.34 -7.18 3.73
CA LEU A 684 3.75 -8.53 4.10
C LEU A 684 3.85 -8.69 5.63
N GLY A 685 4.31 -7.65 6.35
CA GLY A 685 4.35 -7.64 7.81
C GLY A 685 2.97 -7.86 8.42
N HIS A 686 1.95 -7.15 7.92
CA HIS A 686 0.55 -7.39 8.27
C HIS A 686 0.12 -8.82 7.97
N ALA A 687 0.37 -9.30 6.75
CA ALA A 687 0.02 -10.65 6.33
C ALA A 687 0.74 -11.76 7.13
N LEU A 688 1.87 -11.44 7.79
CA LEU A 688 2.58 -12.33 8.70
C LEU A 688 2.17 -12.15 10.17
N GLY A 689 1.25 -11.23 10.49
CA GLY A 689 0.68 -11.04 11.83
C GLY A 689 1.25 -9.86 12.63
N LEU A 690 1.95 -8.92 11.98
CA LEU A 690 2.35 -7.66 12.62
C LEU A 690 1.24 -6.61 12.54
N HIS A 691 1.01 -5.84 13.60
CA HIS A 691 0.20 -4.63 13.61
C HIS A 691 1.09 -3.38 13.71
N HIS A 692 0.51 -2.21 13.45
CA HIS A 692 1.22 -0.95 13.68
C HIS A 692 1.53 -0.76 15.18
N PRO A 693 2.70 -0.21 15.55
CA PRO A 693 3.09 0.03 16.95
C PRO A 693 2.28 1.14 17.65
N PHE A 694 1.20 1.59 17.01
CA PHE A 694 0.26 2.60 17.48
C PHE A 694 -1.16 2.19 17.08
N HIS A 695 -2.13 2.53 17.91
CA HIS A 695 -3.52 2.34 17.55
C HIS A 695 -4.04 3.59 16.83
N HIS A 696 -4.12 3.54 15.50
CA HIS A 696 -4.85 4.52 14.65
C HIS A 696 -6.28 4.86 15.14
N SER A 697 -6.87 4.03 16.02
CA SER A 697 -8.21 4.15 16.55
C SER A 697 -8.27 4.24 18.08
N VAL A 698 -7.38 5.00 18.75
CA VAL A 698 -7.66 5.39 20.16
C VAL A 698 -8.83 6.39 20.21
N ASN A 699 -10.02 5.96 19.78
CA ASN A 699 -11.24 6.37 20.41
C ASN A 699 -11.24 5.69 21.78
N LYS A 700 -10.95 6.49 22.81
CA LYS A 700 -11.18 6.14 24.20
C LYS A 700 -12.62 5.59 24.36
N GLY A 701 -12.80 4.26 24.31
CA GLY A 701 -14.11 3.59 24.43
C GLY A 701 -14.49 2.52 23.41
N MET A 702 -13.62 2.08 22.48
CA MET A 702 -13.97 1.02 21.51
C MET A 702 -14.16 -0.38 22.16
N TYR A 703 -13.49 -0.65 23.28
CA TYR A 703 -13.74 -1.82 24.14
C TYR A 703 -14.21 -1.35 25.53
N PRO A 704 -15.49 -1.56 25.90
CA PRO A 704 -15.98 -1.15 27.21
C PRO A 704 -15.45 -2.08 28.29
N GLY A 705 -14.40 -1.67 29.01
CA GLY A 705 -13.95 -2.32 30.24
C GLY A 705 -12.44 -2.49 30.44
N GLU A 706 -11.61 -2.12 29.46
CA GLU A 706 -10.15 -2.25 29.59
C GLU A 706 -9.50 -0.89 29.88
N ASP A 707 -8.90 -0.77 31.06
CA ASP A 707 -8.00 0.33 31.40
C ASP A 707 -6.71 0.14 30.59
N TYR A 708 -6.47 1.04 29.64
CA TYR A 708 -5.25 1.08 28.82
C TYR A 708 -4.01 1.37 29.68
N ASP A 709 -3.01 0.49 29.64
CA ASP A 709 -1.73 0.72 30.30
C ASP A 709 -0.70 1.26 29.28
N GLN A 710 -0.25 2.51 29.49
CA GLN A 710 0.86 3.11 28.74
C GLN A 710 2.16 2.28 28.85
N ASN A 711 2.31 1.44 29.88
CA ASN A 711 3.46 0.55 30.03
C ASN A 711 3.51 -0.56 28.96
N ASN A 712 2.43 -0.80 28.20
CA ASN A 712 2.37 -1.83 27.17
C ASN A 712 2.85 -1.35 25.79
N TYR A 713 3.14 -0.05 25.63
CA TYR A 713 3.72 0.49 24.40
C TYR A 713 5.24 0.60 24.53
N PRO A 714 6.01 0.40 23.45
CA PRO A 714 7.37 0.90 23.37
C PRO A 714 7.31 2.41 23.62
N GLU A 715 8.32 2.98 24.29
CA GLU A 715 8.46 4.44 24.31
C GLU A 715 8.37 4.93 22.87
N TYR A 716 7.61 5.99 22.61
CA TYR A 716 7.19 6.36 21.25
C TYR A 716 8.32 6.54 20.25
N TYR A 717 9.52 6.89 20.73
CA TYR A 717 10.74 6.82 19.95
C TYR A 717 10.96 5.48 19.24
N TYR A 718 10.67 4.37 19.92
CA TYR A 718 10.77 3.02 19.37
C TYR A 718 9.59 2.58 18.51
N ALA A 719 8.52 3.39 18.40
CA ALA A 719 7.40 3.14 17.49
C ALA A 719 7.59 3.78 16.11
N ASN A 720 8.78 4.32 15.82
CA ASN A 720 9.11 5.01 14.58
C ASN A 720 9.61 4.04 13.48
N LYS A 721 9.78 4.56 12.26
CA LYS A 721 10.31 3.81 11.10
C LYS A 721 11.82 3.50 11.17
N LEU A 722 12.55 4.06 12.15
CA LEU A 722 13.94 3.69 12.43
C LEU A 722 14.01 2.26 13.00
N PHE A 723 12.98 1.80 13.70
CA PHE A 723 13.00 0.52 14.41
C PHE A 723 12.02 -0.53 13.89
N THR A 724 10.96 -0.12 13.19
CA THR A 724 9.97 -1.02 12.59
C THR A 724 9.44 -0.49 11.26
N VAL A 725 9.33 -1.34 10.24
CA VAL A 725 8.67 -0.97 8.98
C VAL A 725 7.18 -0.70 9.16
N MET A 726 6.59 -1.17 10.25
CA MET A 726 5.18 -0.95 10.64
C MET A 726 4.93 0.46 11.18
N GLY A 727 5.99 1.22 11.48
CA GLY A 727 5.90 2.64 11.86
C GLY A 727 5.34 3.50 10.72
N TYR A 728 4.77 4.66 11.04
CA TYR A 728 4.29 5.68 10.08
C TYR A 728 5.15 6.95 10.09
N ALA A 729 5.81 7.26 11.21
CA ALA A 729 6.63 8.45 11.40
C ALA A 729 8.13 8.12 11.41
N HIS A 730 8.92 8.98 10.77
CA HIS A 730 10.38 9.10 10.93
C HIS A 730 10.73 10.28 11.83
N PHE A 731 11.66 10.07 12.76
CA PHE A 731 12.26 11.11 13.59
C PHE A 731 13.50 10.57 14.30
N TRP A 732 14.48 11.43 14.54
CA TRP A 732 15.75 11.06 15.16
C TRP A 732 15.78 11.31 16.67
N ASP A 733 15.09 12.36 17.14
CA ASP A 733 15.08 12.73 18.55
C ASP A 733 14.25 11.74 19.39
N LYS A 734 14.86 11.21 20.45
CA LYS A 734 14.22 10.32 21.42
C LYS A 734 13.22 11.02 22.35
N ASP A 735 13.34 12.33 22.50
CA ASP A 735 12.46 13.14 23.33
C ASP A 735 11.22 13.62 22.55
N LEU A 736 11.16 13.30 21.25
CA LEU A 736 10.04 13.63 20.39
C LEU A 736 9.06 12.47 20.29
N ASP A 737 7.79 12.74 20.56
CA ASP A 737 6.69 11.80 20.38
C ASP A 737 5.66 12.35 19.40
N LYS A 738 5.75 11.91 18.14
CA LYS A 738 4.81 12.31 17.08
C LYS A 738 3.47 11.58 17.17
N TYR A 739 3.32 10.57 18.02
CA TYR A 739 2.11 9.75 18.12
C TYR A 739 1.17 10.22 19.25
N GLU A 740 1.69 10.84 20.32
CA GLU A 740 0.86 11.46 21.38
C GLU A 740 0.07 12.69 20.92
N GLU A 741 0.46 13.34 19.81
CA GLU A 741 -0.18 14.57 19.35
C GLU A 741 -1.61 14.36 18.80
N GLY A 742 -2.10 13.11 18.73
CA GLY A 742 -3.50 12.78 18.44
C GLY A 742 -3.96 13.09 17.01
N ASP A 743 -3.03 13.45 16.12
CA ASP A 743 -3.27 13.72 14.71
C ASP A 743 -2.21 12.95 13.90
N ALA A 744 -2.57 11.79 13.34
CA ALA A 744 -1.70 10.94 12.52
C ALA A 744 -1.22 11.62 11.20
N LYS A 745 -1.37 12.95 11.09
CA LYS A 745 -0.89 13.79 9.99
C LYS A 745 0.63 13.83 9.85
N TYR A 746 1.40 13.29 10.78
CA TYR A 746 2.84 13.14 10.62
C TYR A 746 3.21 11.76 10.09
N GLN A 747 2.65 11.38 8.94
CA GLN A 747 3.40 10.54 7.99
C GLN A 747 4.67 11.32 7.62
N SER A 748 5.72 11.21 8.44
CA SER A 748 7.01 11.80 8.15
C SER A 748 7.91 10.77 7.47
N GLN A 749 8.82 11.30 6.65
CA GLN A 749 9.72 10.52 5.83
C GLN A 749 11.14 11.01 6.07
N SER A 750 12.08 10.09 6.01
CA SER A 750 13.48 10.44 5.86
C SER A 750 13.77 10.76 4.40
N TYR A 751 14.63 11.74 4.19
CA TYR A 751 15.10 12.15 2.87
C TYR A 751 16.61 12.22 2.85
N ASN A 752 17.19 11.97 1.68
CA ASN A 752 18.58 12.32 1.43
C ASN A 752 18.74 13.84 1.26
N LEU A 753 19.93 14.37 1.57
CA LEU A 753 20.28 15.79 1.43
C LEU A 753 21.17 16.05 0.19
N GLY A 754 20.86 15.40 -0.95
CA GLY A 754 21.49 15.68 -2.25
C GLY A 754 22.97 15.30 -2.40
N ALA A 755 23.54 14.55 -1.45
CA ALA A 755 24.98 14.29 -1.38
C ALA A 755 25.50 13.14 -2.28
N LEU A 756 24.65 12.50 -3.11
CA LEU A 756 25.00 11.21 -3.73
C LEU A 756 24.87 11.15 -5.26
N PRO A 757 25.83 10.51 -5.98
CA PRO A 757 25.80 10.36 -7.45
C PRO A 757 24.76 9.37 -7.98
N ASP A 758 24.33 8.41 -7.16
CA ASP A 758 23.48 7.28 -7.59
C ASP A 758 21.99 7.65 -7.71
N TYR A 759 21.59 8.80 -7.14
CA TYR A 759 20.24 9.33 -7.24
C TYR A 759 20.18 10.39 -8.35
N ILE A 760 19.22 10.26 -9.26
CA ILE A 760 19.07 11.10 -10.45
C ILE A 760 18.72 12.52 -10.03
N ALA A 761 19.72 13.40 -9.85
CA ALA A 761 19.67 14.87 -9.88
C ALA A 761 18.48 15.61 -9.22
N LEU A 762 17.78 14.98 -8.27
CA LEU A 762 16.72 15.57 -7.46
C LEU A 762 17.27 15.76 -6.06
N ASP A 763 17.42 17.02 -5.66
CA ASP A 763 17.63 17.37 -4.27
C ASP A 763 16.39 16.87 -3.50
N PHE A 764 16.58 15.98 -2.51
CA PHE A 764 15.54 15.40 -1.62
C PHE A 764 14.74 14.20 -2.18
N MET A 765 15.35 13.02 -2.23
CA MET A 765 14.62 11.75 -2.40
C MET A 765 14.29 11.11 -1.07
N ARG A 766 13.06 10.56 -0.96
CA ARG A 766 12.62 9.72 0.16
C ARG A 766 13.42 8.43 0.17
N ILE A 767 13.79 7.97 1.37
CA ILE A 767 14.58 6.76 1.58
C ILE A 767 13.89 5.87 2.62
N TRP A 768 14.07 4.56 2.50
CA TRP A 768 13.52 3.57 3.41
C TRP A 768 14.56 2.52 3.73
N GLN A 769 14.40 1.80 4.85
CA GLN A 769 15.29 0.69 5.15
C GLN A 769 15.14 -0.42 4.10
N PRO A 770 16.25 -0.96 3.57
CA PRO A 770 16.23 -1.98 2.53
C PRO A 770 15.93 -3.39 3.07
N ASN A 771 15.75 -3.54 4.39
CA ASN A 771 15.58 -4.78 5.13
C ASN A 771 14.47 -4.66 6.18
N TRP A 772 14.12 -5.79 6.82
CA TRP A 772 13.32 -5.76 8.07
C TRP A 772 14.06 -4.97 9.14
N SER A 773 13.36 -4.11 9.87
CA SER A 773 13.97 -3.28 10.90
C SER A 773 14.15 -4.08 12.21
N ARG A 774 15.02 -3.60 13.10
CA ARG A 774 15.39 -4.26 14.38
C ARG A 774 14.22 -4.92 15.13
N ASP A 775 13.10 -4.22 15.30
CA ASP A 775 11.98 -4.70 16.12
C ASP A 775 11.04 -5.62 15.34
N ASP A 776 11.03 -5.52 14.01
CA ASP A 776 10.36 -6.50 13.14
C ASP A 776 11.10 -7.85 13.20
N ILE A 777 12.44 -7.83 13.14
CA ILE A 777 13.29 -9.03 13.24
C ILE A 777 13.06 -9.74 14.58
N LEU A 778 13.00 -8.99 15.68
CA LEU A 778 12.69 -9.53 17.00
C LEU A 778 11.32 -10.20 17.04
N THR A 779 10.30 -9.53 16.50
CA THR A 779 8.91 -9.99 16.60
C THR A 779 8.63 -11.18 15.68
N LEU A 780 9.01 -11.08 14.41
CA LEU A 780 8.91 -12.20 13.47
C LEU A 780 9.81 -13.37 13.88
N GLY A 781 10.96 -13.08 14.51
CA GLY A 781 11.83 -14.09 15.10
C GLY A 781 11.19 -14.86 16.26
N ASP A 782 10.38 -14.21 17.10
CA ASP A 782 9.58 -14.89 18.14
C ASP A 782 8.41 -15.69 17.53
N MET A 783 7.80 -15.18 16.46
CA MET A 783 6.64 -15.81 15.81
C MET A 783 7.01 -17.04 14.97
N TYR A 784 8.07 -16.94 14.17
CA TYR A 784 8.46 -17.93 13.15
C TYR A 784 9.84 -18.56 13.40
N GLY A 785 10.66 -17.98 14.28
CA GLY A 785 12.04 -18.44 14.54
C GLY A 785 13.06 -17.80 13.60
N LEU A 786 14.22 -17.42 14.14
CA LEU A 786 15.38 -16.95 13.37
C LEU A 786 16.20 -18.13 12.81
N ARG A 787 16.81 -17.94 11.63
CA ARG A 787 17.80 -18.88 11.09
C ARG A 787 19.17 -18.63 11.69
N GLU A 788 19.68 -19.60 12.44
CA GLU A 788 21.02 -19.54 13.07
C GLU A 788 22.17 -19.43 12.07
N ASN A 789 21.94 -19.72 10.78
CA ASN A 789 22.96 -19.67 9.73
C ASN A 789 22.92 -18.38 8.89
N TYR A 790 22.07 -17.41 9.21
CA TYR A 790 22.05 -16.12 8.51
C TYR A 790 23.27 -15.28 8.89
N SER A 791 24.08 -14.95 7.88
CA SER A 791 25.37 -14.25 8.04
C SER A 791 26.37 -14.87 9.04
N ALA A 792 26.19 -16.13 9.46
CA ALA A 792 26.89 -16.74 10.59
C ALA A 792 28.41 -17.05 10.40
N GLU A 793 29.06 -16.43 9.43
CA GLU A 793 30.49 -16.54 9.12
C GLU A 793 31.16 -15.17 9.41
N ASP A 794 32.48 -15.13 9.61
CA ASP A 794 33.20 -13.86 9.82
C ASP A 794 32.92 -12.83 8.71
N THR A 795 32.20 -11.76 9.07
CA THR A 795 31.70 -10.74 8.14
C THR A 795 32.36 -9.38 8.39
N ILE A 796 32.80 -8.72 7.31
CA ILE A 796 33.29 -7.33 7.34
C ILE A 796 32.23 -6.42 6.72
N TYR A 797 31.62 -5.58 7.55
CA TYR A 797 30.69 -4.55 7.16
C TYR A 797 31.45 -3.26 6.85
N SER A 798 31.53 -2.90 5.57
CA SER A 798 32.19 -1.68 5.09
C SER A 798 31.37 -1.07 3.97
N TRP A 799 31.27 0.26 3.96
CA TRP A 799 30.44 1.00 3.01
C TRP A 799 31.26 1.99 2.20
N ASN A 800 30.80 2.23 0.97
CA ASN A 800 31.35 3.32 0.17
C ASN A 800 30.80 4.65 0.71
N LYS A 801 31.66 5.66 0.88
CA LYS A 801 31.29 7.03 1.25
C LYS A 801 30.24 7.69 0.33
N ASP A 802 30.16 7.21 -0.92
CA ASP A 802 29.20 7.67 -1.92
C ASP A 802 27.86 6.88 -1.86
N LYS A 803 27.70 5.97 -0.90
CA LYS A 803 26.44 5.25 -0.62
C LYS A 803 25.84 5.80 0.68
N LEU A 804 24.52 5.88 0.75
CA LEU A 804 23.81 6.15 2.00
C LEU A 804 23.71 4.87 2.83
N ILE A 805 23.96 4.95 4.13
CA ILE A 805 23.68 3.86 5.07
C ILE A 805 22.37 4.19 5.79
N TYR A 806 21.36 3.34 5.60
CA TYR A 806 20.12 3.36 6.37
C TYR A 806 19.58 1.93 6.46
N GLU A 807 20.20 1.11 7.33
CA GLU A 807 19.88 -0.31 7.41
C GLU A 807 20.04 -0.91 8.80
N THR A 808 19.27 -1.97 9.07
CA THR A 808 19.47 -2.84 10.23
C THR A 808 20.39 -3.99 9.82
N LEU A 809 21.47 -4.21 10.59
CA LEU A 809 22.38 -5.34 10.45
C LEU A 809 21.92 -6.49 11.34
N HIS A 810 21.68 -7.64 10.73
CA HIS A 810 21.40 -8.89 11.43
C HIS A 810 22.51 -9.89 11.14
N ASP A 811 23.16 -10.35 12.19
CA ASP A 811 24.20 -11.37 12.12
C ASP A 811 24.00 -12.38 13.25
N MET A 812 24.11 -13.67 12.92
CA MET A 812 23.85 -14.77 13.87
C MET A 812 25.13 -15.48 14.31
N GLY A 813 26.31 -15.05 13.85
CA GLY A 813 27.58 -15.52 14.38
C GLY A 813 28.77 -15.25 13.46
N GLY A 814 29.96 -15.58 13.95
CA GLY A 814 31.20 -15.19 13.28
C GLY A 814 32.06 -14.38 14.24
N ASN A 815 33.16 -13.85 13.73
CA ASN A 815 33.93 -12.78 14.36
C ASN A 815 33.88 -11.56 13.43
N ASP A 816 32.95 -10.68 13.68
CA ASP A 816 32.46 -9.68 12.74
C ASP A 816 33.11 -8.32 12.96
N THR A 817 33.22 -7.52 11.89
CA THR A 817 33.93 -6.24 11.91
C THR A 817 33.11 -5.14 11.27
N ILE A 818 32.93 -4.02 11.97
CA ILE A 818 32.59 -2.74 11.33
C ILE A 818 33.91 -2.08 10.87
N ASP A 819 34.07 -1.83 9.57
CA ASP A 819 35.25 -1.20 8.98
C ASP A 819 34.89 0.12 8.28
N LEU A 820 35.23 1.23 8.95
CA LEU A 820 35.06 2.61 8.52
C LEU A 820 36.40 3.29 8.18
N SER A 821 37.48 2.53 8.00
CA SER A 821 38.83 3.06 7.73
C SER A 821 38.96 3.88 6.44
N ASN A 822 37.99 3.78 5.55
CA ASN A 822 37.92 4.56 4.32
C ASN A 822 37.28 5.96 4.50
N TYR A 823 36.83 6.31 5.71
CA TYR A 823 36.25 7.60 6.03
C TYR A 823 37.24 8.54 6.74
N ASP A 824 36.94 9.83 6.70
CA ASP A 824 37.64 10.93 7.37
C ASP A 824 36.67 11.84 8.14
N TRP A 825 35.55 11.27 8.58
CA TRP A 825 34.47 11.96 9.29
C TRP A 825 34.41 11.52 10.75
N ASP A 826 33.94 12.39 11.62
CA ASP A 826 33.67 12.02 13.01
C ASP A 826 32.55 10.96 13.07
N MET A 827 32.70 9.97 13.94
CA MET A 827 31.78 8.83 14.05
C MET A 827 31.17 8.73 15.46
N LYS A 828 29.96 8.19 15.55
CA LYS A 828 29.35 7.79 16.82
C LYS A 828 28.83 6.37 16.72
N ILE A 829 29.59 5.44 17.28
CA ILE A 829 29.39 4.01 17.08
C ILE A 829 29.04 3.33 18.41
N ASP A 830 28.06 2.45 18.39
CA ASP A 830 27.70 1.61 19.52
C ASP A 830 27.57 0.16 19.05
N LEU A 831 28.47 -0.69 19.54
CA LEU A 831 28.56 -2.11 19.18
C LEU A 831 27.62 -3.00 20.02
N ASN A 832 26.83 -2.42 20.92
CA ASN A 832 25.87 -3.20 21.71
C ASN A 832 24.69 -3.67 20.84
N PRO A 833 24.19 -4.91 21.05
CA PRO A 833 23.00 -5.39 20.36
C PRO A 833 21.82 -4.44 20.55
N GLY A 834 21.12 -4.13 19.45
CA GLY A 834 19.99 -3.21 19.45
C GLY A 834 20.35 -1.72 19.32
N ALA A 835 21.63 -1.37 19.35
CA ALA A 835 22.07 0.03 19.34
C ALA A 835 22.00 0.68 17.95
N VAL A 836 21.96 2.01 17.95
CA VAL A 836 21.94 2.86 16.76
C VAL A 836 23.29 3.57 16.65
N SER A 837 23.93 3.46 15.50
CA SER A 837 25.20 4.09 15.20
C SER A 837 25.04 5.13 14.09
N GLU A 838 25.75 6.24 14.22
CA GLU A 838 25.80 7.34 13.25
C GLU A 838 27.18 7.39 12.58
N VAL A 839 27.19 7.23 11.26
CA VAL A 839 28.37 7.31 10.40
C VAL A 839 28.43 8.71 9.79
N GLY A 840 29.37 9.52 10.27
CA GLY A 840 29.54 10.90 9.84
C GLY A 840 28.67 11.90 10.59
N ILE A 841 29.03 12.21 11.83
CA ILE A 841 28.39 13.25 12.63
C ILE A 841 28.45 14.59 11.88
N ASN A 842 27.34 15.33 11.86
CA ASN A 842 27.21 16.64 11.20
C ASN A 842 27.45 16.64 9.67
N GLN A 843 27.51 15.48 9.02
CA GLN A 843 27.67 15.42 7.56
C GLN A 843 26.40 15.79 6.80
N ASN A 844 25.27 16.01 7.51
CA ASN A 844 23.98 16.42 6.93
C ASN A 844 23.59 15.53 5.75
N ARG A 845 23.65 14.21 5.92
CA ARG A 845 23.38 13.25 4.85
C ARG A 845 21.91 12.87 4.78
N MET A 846 21.26 12.77 5.93
CA MET A 846 19.85 12.48 6.07
C MET A 846 19.12 13.56 6.86
N VAL A 847 17.87 13.80 6.49
CA VAL A 847 16.91 14.59 7.27
C VAL A 847 15.69 13.75 7.58
N TRP A 848 15.21 13.81 8.82
CA TRP A 848 14.15 12.94 9.33
C TRP A 848 12.74 13.56 9.30
N ASN A 849 12.63 14.79 8.79
CA ASN A 849 11.37 15.48 8.52
C ASN A 849 11.54 16.70 7.57
N ILE A 850 10.62 16.88 6.62
CA ILE A 850 10.58 18.05 5.71
C ILE A 850 9.17 18.67 5.78
N ASP A 851 9.06 20.00 5.84
CA ASP A 851 7.76 20.65 5.65
C ASP A 851 7.36 20.53 4.18
N ILE A 852 6.37 19.66 3.92
CA ILE A 852 5.84 19.34 2.58
C ILE A 852 5.33 20.61 1.85
N LYS A 853 5.00 21.69 2.58
CA LYS A 853 4.51 22.94 1.98
C LYS A 853 5.61 23.90 1.55
N SER A 854 6.73 23.95 2.28
CA SER A 854 7.87 24.82 1.94
C SER A 854 8.93 24.09 1.09
N GLY A 855 9.00 22.77 1.18
CA GLY A 855 10.10 21.98 0.62
C GLY A 855 11.42 22.14 1.39
N ASP A 856 11.37 22.86 2.52
CA ASP A 856 12.53 23.12 3.36
C ASP A 856 12.61 22.07 4.49
N PRO A 857 13.81 21.57 4.84
CA PRO A 857 14.04 20.90 6.11
C PRO A 857 13.45 21.74 7.25
N LEU A 858 12.75 21.12 8.18
CA LEU A 858 12.36 21.85 9.39
C LEU A 858 13.65 22.36 10.06
N GLU A 859 13.70 23.67 10.35
CA GLU A 859 14.93 24.39 10.73
C GLU A 859 15.54 23.94 12.09
N ASP A 860 14.92 23.00 12.79
CA ASP A 860 15.45 22.48 14.04
C ASP A 860 16.70 21.62 13.76
N GLU A 861 17.87 22.10 14.21
CA GLU A 861 19.19 21.47 14.04
C GLU A 861 19.27 20.02 14.58
N GLY A 862 18.22 19.51 15.24
CA GLY A 862 18.12 18.15 15.80
C GLY A 862 17.58 17.06 14.85
N ASP A 863 17.10 17.41 13.66
CA ASP A 863 16.50 16.45 12.71
C ASP A 863 17.42 16.07 11.52
N LYS A 864 18.71 16.44 11.58
CA LYS A 864 19.72 16.11 10.55
C LYS A 864 20.83 15.24 11.15
N THR A 865 21.23 14.22 10.40
CA THR A 865 22.24 13.26 10.86
C THR A 865 23.22 12.90 9.75
N GLY A 866 24.28 12.19 10.13
CA GLY A 866 25.03 11.32 9.23
C GLY A 866 24.19 10.17 8.69
N ASP A 867 24.88 9.20 8.09
CA ASP A 867 24.29 7.92 7.72
C ASP A 867 24.07 7.07 8.99
N VAL A 868 23.16 6.08 8.95
CA VAL A 868 22.76 5.32 10.15
C VAL A 868 22.73 3.82 9.89
N PHE A 869 23.32 3.05 10.80
CA PHE A 869 23.07 1.62 10.90
C PHE A 869 22.57 1.23 12.30
N ILE A 870 21.79 0.16 12.36
CA ILE A 870 21.20 -0.36 13.59
C ILE A 870 21.61 -1.81 13.76
N LEU A 871 22.07 -2.22 14.94
CA LEU A 871 22.29 -3.64 15.22
C LEU A 871 20.98 -4.29 15.64
N SER A 872 20.66 -5.47 15.10
CA SER A 872 19.53 -6.25 15.61
C SER A 872 19.76 -6.66 17.07
N TRP A 873 18.70 -7.02 17.80
CA TRP A 873 18.82 -7.47 19.20
C TRP A 873 19.63 -8.76 19.39
N SER A 874 19.82 -9.55 18.33
CA SER A 874 20.60 -10.80 18.36
C SER A 874 21.96 -10.67 17.69
N THR A 875 22.29 -9.51 17.12
CA THR A 875 23.57 -9.27 16.44
C THR A 875 24.66 -8.98 17.45
N VAL A 876 25.80 -9.65 17.30
CA VAL A 876 27.03 -9.38 18.04
C VAL A 876 28.10 -8.95 17.04
N ILE A 877 28.81 -7.87 17.34
CA ILE A 877 29.98 -7.44 16.57
C ILE A 877 31.17 -7.31 17.51
N GLU A 878 32.27 -8.01 17.19
CA GLU A 878 33.47 -8.06 18.04
C GLU A 878 34.50 -6.99 17.67
N ASN A 879 34.52 -6.52 16.43
CA ASN A 879 35.64 -5.72 15.93
C ASN A 879 35.20 -4.39 15.31
N TYR A 880 36.01 -3.35 15.53
CA TYR A 880 35.84 -2.03 14.95
C TYR A 880 37.16 -1.50 14.39
N ILE A 881 37.14 -1.09 13.13
CA ILE A 881 38.20 -0.32 12.50
C ILE A 881 37.63 1.05 12.17
N GLY A 882 38.12 2.07 12.87
CA GLY A 882 37.62 3.43 12.83
C GLY A 882 38.13 4.27 11.68
N SER A 883 37.69 5.51 11.65
CA SER A 883 37.92 6.47 10.58
C SER A 883 39.26 7.22 10.73
N ASN A 884 39.48 8.29 9.97
CA ASN A 884 40.54 9.27 10.25
C ASN A 884 40.02 10.56 10.90
N GLY A 885 38.72 10.60 11.23
CA GLY A 885 38.11 11.65 12.06
C GLY A 885 37.98 11.18 13.51
N SER A 886 37.37 12.00 14.37
CA SER A 886 37.19 11.63 15.78
C SER A 886 36.06 10.63 15.97
N ASP A 887 36.37 9.44 16.47
CA ASP A 887 35.41 8.37 16.69
C ASP A 887 35.00 8.27 18.17
N ASP A 888 33.69 8.36 18.49
CA ASP A 888 33.14 7.98 19.80
C ASP A 888 32.54 6.57 19.70
N VAL A 889 33.25 5.56 20.20
CA VAL A 889 32.88 4.14 20.10
C VAL A 889 32.55 3.54 21.46
N THR A 890 31.38 2.91 21.57
CA THR A 890 30.94 2.17 22.75
C THR A 890 31.02 0.66 22.51
N LEU A 891 31.78 -0.04 23.35
CA LEU A 891 32.04 -1.47 23.18
C LEU A 891 30.97 -2.36 23.81
N ASN A 892 30.83 -3.57 23.27
CA ASN A 892 29.99 -4.61 23.83
C ASN A 892 30.73 -5.36 24.94
N THR A 893 30.31 -5.15 26.18
CA THR A 893 30.94 -5.74 27.37
C THR A 893 30.67 -7.25 27.55
N SER A 894 29.83 -7.84 26.71
CA SER A 894 29.53 -9.29 26.76
C SER A 894 30.52 -10.14 25.97
N VAL A 895 31.39 -9.51 25.18
CA VAL A 895 32.39 -10.19 24.34
C VAL A 895 33.77 -9.54 24.51
N VAL A 896 34.79 -10.18 23.92
CA VAL A 896 36.12 -9.58 23.79
C VAL A 896 36.15 -8.80 22.49
N ASN A 897 36.49 -7.52 22.57
CA ASN A 897 36.49 -6.63 21.43
C ASN A 897 37.90 -6.41 20.88
N THR A 898 38.04 -6.27 19.55
CA THR A 898 39.29 -5.81 18.91
C THR A 898 39.06 -4.48 18.20
N ILE A 899 39.69 -3.44 18.70
CA ILE A 899 39.41 -2.05 18.34
C ILE A 899 40.67 -1.37 17.82
N ASN A 900 40.54 -0.72 16.67
CA ASN A 900 41.54 0.16 16.09
C ASN A 900 40.85 1.41 15.55
N THR A 901 40.82 2.51 16.30
CA THR A 901 40.04 3.71 15.92
C THR A 901 40.73 4.53 14.83
N GLY A 902 42.06 4.48 14.74
CA GLY A 902 42.79 5.00 13.59
C GLY A 902 43.51 6.30 13.90
N ALA A 903 43.06 7.40 13.33
CA ALA A 903 43.59 8.73 13.65
C ALA A 903 42.42 9.66 13.96
N GLY A 904 42.64 10.68 14.78
CA GLY A 904 41.55 11.51 15.30
C GLY A 904 41.63 11.55 16.82
N ASP A 905 40.95 12.51 17.45
CA ASP A 905 40.84 12.50 18.92
C ASP A 905 39.70 11.55 19.29
N ASP A 906 40.02 10.29 19.56
CA ASP A 906 39.05 9.21 19.69
C ASP A 906 38.59 8.99 21.14
N VAL A 907 37.35 8.51 21.31
CA VAL A 907 36.78 8.16 22.61
C VAL A 907 36.29 6.72 22.60
N ILE A 908 36.91 5.86 23.42
CA ILE A 908 36.61 4.43 23.48
C ILE A 908 35.98 4.11 24.83
N ARG A 909 34.72 3.65 24.84
CA ARG A 909 33.92 3.46 26.05
C ARG A 909 33.68 2.00 26.38
N ASN A 910 33.55 1.72 27.67
CA ASN A 910 33.27 0.39 28.23
C ASN A 910 34.34 -0.66 27.91
N VAL A 911 35.61 -0.24 27.87
CA VAL A 911 36.74 -1.15 27.67
C VAL A 911 36.88 -2.08 28.89
N LEU A 912 37.06 -3.36 28.62
CA LEU A 912 37.41 -4.39 29.56
C LEU A 912 38.90 -4.71 29.45
N ALA A 913 39.52 -5.16 30.54
CA ALA A 913 40.92 -5.58 30.54
C ALA A 913 41.23 -6.77 29.60
N THR A 914 40.20 -7.46 29.09
CA THR A 914 40.31 -8.55 28.11
C THR A 914 40.31 -8.07 26.66
N ASP A 915 39.90 -6.82 26.41
CA ASP A 915 39.82 -6.27 25.06
C ASP A 915 41.21 -5.97 24.49
N ILE A 916 41.27 -5.87 23.17
CA ILE A 916 42.44 -5.46 22.40
C ILE A 916 42.12 -4.09 21.81
N VAL A 917 42.77 -3.04 22.29
CA VAL A 917 42.50 -1.65 21.90
C VAL A 917 43.80 -0.99 21.42
N ASN A 918 43.72 -0.40 20.24
CA ASN A 918 44.68 0.56 19.72
C ASN A 918 43.93 1.86 19.41
N ALA A 919 44.13 2.90 20.22
CA ALA A 919 43.49 4.19 19.99
C ALA A 919 44.11 4.93 18.77
N GLY A 920 45.38 4.65 18.48
CA GLY A 920 46.00 5.12 17.25
C GLY A 920 46.62 6.50 17.43
N ALA A 921 46.37 7.44 16.52
CA ALA A 921 47.04 8.74 16.51
C ALA A 921 46.07 9.89 16.77
N GLY A 922 46.26 10.61 17.87
CA GLY A 922 45.43 11.76 18.26
C GLY A 922 45.48 11.93 19.76
N SER A 923 44.65 12.81 20.32
CA SER A 923 44.48 12.90 21.78
C SER A 923 43.30 12.03 22.20
N ASP A 924 43.58 10.78 22.53
CA ASP A 924 42.57 9.75 22.71
C ASP A 924 42.13 9.61 24.17
N THR A 925 40.92 9.11 24.38
CA THR A 925 40.36 8.86 25.70
C THR A 925 39.75 7.47 25.80
N VAL A 926 40.30 6.63 26.66
CA VAL A 926 39.84 5.25 26.90
C VAL A 926 39.19 5.12 28.26
N TYR A 927 37.91 4.78 28.31
CA TYR A 927 37.18 4.48 29.55
C TYR A 927 37.24 2.97 29.83
N ILE A 928 37.87 2.61 30.95
CA ILE A 928 38.07 1.21 31.35
C ILE A 928 37.51 0.93 32.75
N SER A 929 36.97 -0.27 32.93
CA SER A 929 36.65 -0.80 34.26
C SER A 929 37.38 -2.12 34.53
N TYR A 930 37.96 -2.27 35.73
CA TYR A 930 38.60 -3.52 36.14
C TYR A 930 38.59 -3.72 37.66
N THR A 931 38.41 -4.98 38.07
CA THR A 931 38.48 -5.36 39.50
C THR A 931 39.93 -5.54 39.95
N THR A 932 40.69 -6.38 39.25
CA THR A 932 42.11 -6.65 39.52
C THR A 932 42.89 -6.85 38.22
N LEU A 933 44.07 -6.25 38.09
CA LEU A 933 45.03 -6.56 37.04
C LEU A 933 45.96 -7.68 37.53
N ASP A 934 45.87 -8.87 36.94
CA ASP A 934 46.82 -9.96 37.23
C ASP A 934 48.11 -9.68 36.44
N PRO A 935 49.29 -9.56 37.10
CA PRO A 935 50.57 -9.37 36.41
C PRO A 935 50.93 -10.50 35.42
N ASN A 936 50.22 -11.63 35.45
CA ASN A 936 50.41 -12.74 34.51
C ASN A 936 49.48 -12.69 33.29
N ILE A 937 48.48 -11.79 33.26
CA ILE A 937 47.59 -11.60 32.12
C ILE A 937 48.14 -10.46 31.25
N SER A 938 48.34 -10.74 29.96
CA SER A 938 48.69 -9.70 28.99
C SER A 938 47.44 -8.90 28.65
N VAL A 939 47.40 -7.65 29.09
CA VAL A 939 46.45 -6.63 28.63
C VAL A 939 46.99 -6.00 27.35
N SER A 940 46.11 -5.67 26.40
CA SER A 940 46.50 -5.11 25.10
C SER A 940 45.74 -3.81 24.83
N ILE A 941 45.97 -2.80 25.66
CA ILE A 941 45.34 -1.48 25.54
C ILE A 941 46.45 -0.46 25.34
N ASP A 942 46.47 0.18 24.18
CA ASP A 942 47.49 1.13 23.72
C ASP A 942 46.83 2.47 23.35
N GLY A 943 47.33 3.55 23.93
CA GLY A 943 46.85 4.91 23.73
C GLY A 943 47.37 5.62 22.48
N GLY A 944 48.43 5.12 21.83
CA GLY A 944 49.11 5.84 20.75
C GLY A 944 50.54 6.26 21.10
N SER A 945 51.43 6.39 20.12
CA SER A 945 52.88 6.63 20.36
C SER A 945 53.36 8.04 20.00
N GLU A 946 52.42 8.92 19.73
CA GLU A 946 52.60 10.27 19.25
C GLU A 946 53.18 11.16 20.36
N THR A 947 54.17 11.99 20.03
CA THR A 947 54.83 12.84 21.04
C THR A 947 54.17 14.20 21.23
N SER A 948 53.13 14.50 20.45
CA SER A 948 52.45 15.80 20.39
C SER A 948 51.06 15.80 21.03
N ASP A 949 50.48 14.63 21.18
CA ASP A 949 49.07 14.40 21.51
C ASP A 949 48.99 13.67 22.84
N PHE A 950 47.93 13.88 23.61
CA PHE A 950 47.92 13.50 25.03
C PHE A 950 46.77 12.55 25.33
N ASP A 951 47.12 11.30 25.65
CA ASP A 951 46.16 10.21 25.78
C ASP A 951 45.76 9.99 27.24
N TRP A 952 44.45 9.84 27.45
CA TRP A 952 43.86 9.61 28.76
C TRP A 952 43.29 8.21 28.88
N ILE A 953 43.58 7.56 29.99
CA ILE A 953 42.79 6.42 30.46
C ILE A 953 41.96 6.83 31.67
N ILE A 954 40.63 6.70 31.55
CA ILE A 954 39.65 6.99 32.58
C ILE A 954 39.27 5.68 33.25
N CYS A 955 39.53 5.57 34.54
CA CYS A 955 39.28 4.37 35.32
C CYS A 955 37.96 4.50 36.10
N ASP A 956 36.94 3.74 35.72
CA ASP A 956 35.68 3.59 36.48
C ASP A 956 35.76 2.33 37.34
N LEU A 957 35.91 2.49 38.66
CA LEU A 957 36.36 1.44 39.55
C LEU A 957 35.46 1.26 40.76
N ALA A 958 35.44 0.05 41.29
CA ALA A 958 34.68 -0.25 42.51
C ALA A 958 35.21 0.55 43.73
N PRO A 959 34.31 1.00 44.62
CA PRO A 959 34.69 1.79 45.79
C PRO A 959 35.58 1.07 46.79
N ASN A 960 36.42 1.86 47.47
CA ASN A 960 37.41 1.46 48.45
C ASN A 960 38.41 0.42 47.90
N SER A 961 38.80 0.57 46.64
CA SER A 961 39.76 -0.32 45.99
C SER A 961 41.19 0.24 46.08
N GLU A 962 42.15 -0.66 46.30
CA GLU A 962 43.58 -0.33 46.29
C GLU A 962 44.15 -0.65 44.91
N LYS A 963 44.90 0.29 44.33
CA LYS A 963 45.45 0.19 42.98
C LYS A 963 46.96 0.36 43.04
N ASP A 964 47.66 -0.70 42.62
CA ASP A 964 49.08 -0.67 42.34
C ASP A 964 49.28 0.04 40.99
N PHE A 965 49.81 1.26 41.03
CA PHE A 965 49.94 2.08 39.84
C PHE A 965 50.96 1.50 38.84
N THR A 966 51.98 0.78 39.31
CA THR A 966 52.94 0.10 38.45
C THR A 966 52.25 -0.95 37.57
N LEU A 967 51.32 -1.72 38.13
CA LEU A 967 50.53 -2.68 37.35
C LEU A 967 49.63 -1.97 36.35
N CYS A 968 48.99 -0.86 36.73
CA CYS A 968 48.14 -0.08 35.82
C CYS A 968 48.95 0.49 34.65
N ARG A 969 50.07 1.15 34.95
CA ARG A 969 50.95 1.81 33.98
C ARG A 969 51.65 0.84 33.02
N THR A 970 51.84 -0.40 33.44
CA THR A 970 52.46 -1.43 32.58
C THR A 970 51.44 -2.23 31.79
N ALA A 971 50.21 -2.36 32.28
CA ALA A 971 49.11 -3.00 31.57
C ALA A 971 48.55 -2.11 30.44
N PHE A 972 48.50 -0.80 30.66
CA PHE A 972 47.99 0.17 29.70
C PHE A 972 49.17 0.97 29.16
N VAL A 973 49.46 0.81 27.87
CA VAL A 973 50.69 1.29 27.25
C VAL A 973 50.44 2.63 26.55
N ASN A 974 51.44 3.51 26.60
CA ASN A 974 51.43 4.81 25.96
C ASN A 974 50.25 5.72 26.33
N PHE A 975 49.93 5.82 27.64
CA PHE A 975 49.03 6.86 28.15
C PHE A 975 49.82 7.87 28.98
N GLU A 976 49.69 9.16 28.67
CA GLU A 976 50.26 10.24 29.47
C GLU A 976 49.37 10.63 30.66
N GLY A 977 48.08 10.29 30.61
CA GLY A 977 47.08 10.65 31.62
C GLY A 977 46.35 9.45 32.20
N TYR A 978 46.23 9.41 33.53
CA TYR A 978 45.38 8.46 34.25
C TYR A 978 44.38 9.25 35.09
N ASP A 979 43.09 9.05 34.87
CA ASP A 979 42.02 9.74 35.60
C ASP A 979 41.18 8.75 36.42
N PHE A 980 41.11 8.99 37.72
CA PHE A 980 40.34 8.24 38.71
C PHE A 980 39.12 9.03 39.22
N THR A 981 38.68 10.09 38.52
CA THR A 981 37.55 10.94 38.93
C THR A 981 36.20 10.23 38.70
N ASP A 982 35.92 9.14 39.42
CA ASP A 982 34.69 8.34 39.32
C ASP A 982 33.68 8.59 40.47
N GLY A 983 34.03 9.42 41.46
CA GLY A 983 33.20 9.71 42.62
C GLY A 983 33.27 8.66 43.73
N GLU A 984 33.93 7.54 43.47
CA GLU A 984 34.19 6.47 44.43
C GLU A 984 35.58 6.66 45.05
N LYS A 985 35.87 5.99 46.18
CA LYS A 985 37.18 6.10 46.83
C LYS A 985 38.16 5.08 46.26
N GLN A 986 39.30 5.50 45.71
CA GLN A 986 40.44 4.63 45.46
C GLN A 986 41.69 5.02 46.28
N THR A 987 42.55 4.03 46.54
CA THR A 987 43.87 4.25 47.14
C THR A 987 44.94 3.83 46.12
N ILE A 988 45.63 4.82 45.56
CA ILE A 988 46.61 4.67 44.47
C ILE A 988 48.01 4.68 45.09
N THR A 989 48.78 3.60 44.90
CA THR A 989 50.15 3.51 45.42
C THR A 989 51.16 3.58 44.29
N LEU A 990 52.08 4.54 44.36
CA LEU A 990 53.19 4.70 43.41
C LEU A 990 54.50 4.22 44.01
N ASP A 991 55.34 3.61 43.19
CA ASP A 991 56.72 3.28 43.54
C ASP A 991 57.76 4.13 42.76
N SER A 992 59.05 3.84 42.94
CA SER A 992 60.12 4.60 42.30
C SER A 992 60.22 4.39 40.78
N GLU A 993 59.70 3.26 40.27
CA GLU A 993 59.68 2.91 38.85
C GLU A 993 58.53 3.60 38.09
N ASP A 994 57.58 4.22 38.80
CA ASP A 994 56.45 4.95 38.22
C ASP A 994 56.76 6.39 37.82
N PHE A 995 57.90 6.94 38.24
CA PHE A 995 58.38 8.26 37.78
C PHE A 995 58.98 8.14 36.38
N VAL A 996 58.11 8.13 35.37
CA VAL A 996 58.46 7.99 33.95
C VAL A 996 57.94 9.16 33.12
N THR A 997 58.52 9.30 31.93
CA THR A 997 58.02 10.16 30.86
C THR A 997 57.43 9.25 29.79
N VAL A 998 56.17 9.48 29.41
CA VAL A 998 55.48 8.73 28.35
C VAL A 998 55.43 9.62 27.12
N ASN A 999 55.79 9.10 25.95
CA ASN A 999 55.91 9.84 24.67
C ASN A 999 56.57 11.24 24.76
N SER A 1000 57.60 11.38 25.60
CA SER A 1000 58.30 12.67 25.86
C SER A 1000 57.47 13.74 26.59
N GLN A 1001 56.38 13.34 27.24
CA GLN A 1001 55.46 14.18 28.00
C GLN A 1001 55.41 13.80 29.49
N THR A 1002 55.05 14.78 30.32
CA THR A 1002 54.91 14.60 31.78
C THR A 1002 53.66 13.78 32.07
N LEU A 1003 53.85 12.62 32.72
CA LEU A 1003 52.76 11.78 33.22
C LEU A 1003 51.87 12.58 34.19
N LYS A 1004 50.56 12.51 34.00
CA LYS A 1004 49.56 13.16 34.87
C LYS A 1004 48.63 12.13 35.47
N ILE A 1005 48.39 12.26 36.78
CA ILE A 1005 47.44 11.46 37.53
C ILE A 1005 46.39 12.38 38.12
N LYS A 1006 45.13 12.12 37.79
CA LYS A 1006 43.96 12.88 38.23
C LYS A 1006 43.03 11.96 39.02
N GLY A 1007 42.29 12.56 39.95
CA GLY A 1007 41.30 11.92 40.81
C GLY A 1007 40.54 13.00 41.57
N ASP A 1008 39.61 12.59 42.42
CA ASP A 1008 38.79 13.49 43.21
C ASP A 1008 39.14 13.50 44.71
N SER A 1009 38.38 14.27 45.50
CA SER A 1009 38.65 14.45 46.94
C SER A 1009 38.45 13.21 47.81
N ASN A 1010 37.82 12.16 47.27
CA ASN A 1010 37.66 10.86 47.93
C ASN A 1010 38.90 9.98 47.75
N ASP A 1011 39.70 10.24 46.72
CA ASP A 1011 40.84 9.44 46.35
C ASP A 1011 42.09 9.79 47.17
N GLU A 1012 42.84 8.74 47.49
CA GLU A 1012 44.09 8.83 48.21
C GLU A 1012 45.24 8.37 47.33
N ILE A 1013 46.37 9.10 47.34
CA ILE A 1013 47.58 8.74 46.61
C ILE A 1013 48.79 8.69 47.54
N SER A 1014 49.52 7.57 47.52
CA SER A 1014 50.75 7.38 48.29
C SER A 1014 51.98 7.47 47.38
N LEU A 1015 52.96 8.28 47.78
CA LEU A 1015 54.17 8.56 47.01
C LEU A 1015 55.42 7.95 47.64
N PRO A 1016 56.45 7.62 46.83
CA PRO A 1016 57.75 7.19 47.34
C PRO A 1016 58.36 8.25 48.27
N GLN A 1017 59.03 7.79 49.34
CA GLN A 1017 59.59 8.67 50.37
C GLN A 1017 60.57 9.74 49.84
N ASP A 1018 61.26 9.45 48.73
CA ASP A 1018 62.27 10.33 48.14
C ASP A 1018 61.70 11.29 47.07
N ALA A 1019 60.40 11.19 46.74
CA ALA A 1019 59.76 12.10 45.80
C ALA A 1019 59.63 13.50 46.41
N VAL A 1020 60.06 14.53 45.66
CA VAL A 1020 60.06 15.92 46.14
C VAL A 1020 59.16 16.77 45.26
N GLN A 1021 58.22 17.50 45.87
CA GLN A 1021 57.43 18.48 45.14
C GLN A 1021 58.35 19.61 44.62
N THR A 1022 58.41 19.80 43.30
CA THR A 1022 59.26 20.77 42.61
C THR A 1022 58.53 22.04 42.22
N SER A 1023 57.26 21.90 41.82
CA SER A 1023 56.41 23.01 41.40
C SER A 1023 54.93 22.70 41.59
N SER A 1024 54.06 23.65 41.22
CA SER A 1024 52.60 23.47 41.21
C SER A 1024 51.97 24.51 40.28
N ASP A 1025 50.83 24.17 39.70
CA ASP A 1025 49.91 25.10 39.06
C ASP A 1025 48.51 25.01 39.71
N ASP A 1026 47.50 25.58 39.05
CA ASP A 1026 46.12 25.63 39.57
C ASP A 1026 45.43 24.25 39.57
N LEU A 1027 45.95 23.27 38.83
CA LEU A 1027 45.36 21.94 38.64
C LEU A 1027 46.25 20.80 39.15
N TYR A 1028 47.57 20.96 39.12
CA TYR A 1028 48.53 19.90 39.44
C TYR A 1028 49.64 20.34 40.40
N LEU A 1029 50.00 19.43 41.30
CA LEU A 1029 51.22 19.44 42.10
C LEU A 1029 52.26 18.57 41.38
N TYR A 1030 53.44 19.14 41.09
CA TYR A 1030 54.49 18.41 40.37
C TYR A 1030 55.52 17.85 41.33
N TYR A 1031 55.78 16.55 41.23
CA TYR A 1031 56.76 15.82 42.03
C TYR A 1031 57.88 15.30 41.13
N THR A 1032 59.12 15.42 41.60
CA THR A 1032 60.31 14.90 40.91
C THR A 1032 61.01 13.82 41.72
N LEU A 1033 61.40 12.74 41.04
CA LEU A 1033 62.28 11.69 41.55
C LEU A 1033 63.22 11.27 40.41
N ASN A 1034 64.52 11.13 40.69
CA ASN A 1034 65.54 10.74 39.70
C ASN A 1034 65.54 11.60 38.41
N ASP A 1035 65.35 12.92 38.54
CA ASP A 1035 65.27 13.89 37.44
C ASP A 1035 64.06 13.71 36.49
N VAL A 1036 63.07 12.90 36.88
CA VAL A 1036 61.79 12.74 36.15
C VAL A 1036 60.66 13.36 36.97
N GLU A 1037 59.82 14.17 36.32
CA GLU A 1037 58.69 14.88 36.93
C GLU A 1037 57.37 14.22 36.54
N ILE A 1038 56.43 14.13 37.48
CA ILE A 1038 55.03 13.72 37.28
C ILE A 1038 54.09 14.77 37.88
N GLY A 1039 52.89 14.93 37.32
CA GLY A 1039 51.85 15.81 37.82
C GLY A 1039 50.75 15.04 38.55
N ILE A 1040 50.38 15.48 39.75
CA ILE A 1040 49.29 14.89 40.56
C ILE A 1040 48.23 15.97 40.77
N SER A 1041 46.97 15.65 40.47
CA SER A 1041 45.86 16.60 40.65
C SER A 1041 45.82 17.18 42.06
N THR A 1042 45.53 18.47 42.19
CA THR A 1042 45.37 19.14 43.49
C THR A 1042 44.17 18.61 44.29
N ASP A 1043 43.25 17.90 43.64
CA ASP A 1043 42.05 17.35 44.27
C ASP A 1043 42.32 16.02 45.00
N LEU A 1044 43.38 15.29 44.65
CA LEU A 1044 43.79 14.02 45.28
C LEU A 1044 44.34 14.22 46.69
N MET A 1045 43.98 13.34 47.63
CA MET A 1045 44.52 13.35 48.98
C MET A 1045 45.86 12.59 49.07
N ILE A 1046 46.96 13.31 49.27
CA ILE A 1046 48.28 12.68 49.46
C ILE A 1046 48.40 12.11 50.88
N ILE A 1047 48.71 10.82 51.02
CA ILE A 1047 48.75 10.07 52.31
C ILE A 1047 50.13 9.61 52.77
#